data_AF-A0A7G4RH76-F1
#
_entry.id   AF-A0A7G4RH76-F1
#
_cell.length_a   1.000
_cell.length_b   1.000
_cell.length_c   1.000
_cell.angle_alpha   90.00
_cell.angle_beta   90.00
_cell.angle_gamma   90.00
#
_symmetry.space_group_name_H-M   'P 1'
#
loop_
_entity.id
_entity.type
_entity.pdbx_description
1 polymer ?
#
loop_
_entity_poly.entity_id
_entity_poly.type
_entity_poly.pdbx_seq_one_letter_code
_entity_poly.pdbx_strand_id
1 'polypeptide(L)'
;MFQKQDPIKGFTLKYTGTRFKYDDTSIHGMEALRKNFSEMGALAIRLQLSLAQFAALIEPVCEKDYQENSTEHTAEGKNELDLFGLSKAISPVSQATKFLEQSSHYIVGKGKILNERSQPLKYPNTQDLHGGESIWDTIHYSVWQTGINLSSQLTKQGFLYLCHPIGVDPQQYQRITEELDNGEFEIISEQGNKVVKTRSGIMIQTSTIPSFTKIDLDPEHTQTYQNNGLVINVNEKPAPMGWIIKEDNKKLVEHCYAEDIFRVIRISKSGFRRLPEAQGKLLMLGLMKGNEHILHTQNRSFNAMDILLEILETEYGFDPEKLMDSRTTKRVFEQMQKDAKDKNIVDDLLTINLAFEMIQPLKATLAQSVRHPLLKQLTNSYPANQNTLKAVIYAFDLEKKNDTPALYLDQHNPLSIDEGLIDVRINGQLANPDLTNPKNAAALLSIALLVSEQMIIEQLLRDAVLYEDEHPNVQALKLILNDERLFLNLREQVSHLPSNESGPILGLQFPYCEEIIAHLREEFGTQHLIKIVHQLENGESIDIDPDALNALKRLFNVGELLQQLEQTSASKAHSRGINGGLSVVIQKIAPSLYKELSYRVPCDLTDYALIPIESNKEDSSIDGCPFLNGKFGKQIDKNHHLPKEAEQYEEKNEQTVESWCGFFTKVVVTTGVAAASIYIGSQIL
;
A
#
# COMPACT_ATOMS: atom_id res chain seq x y z
N MET A 1 21.05 -30.74 16.84
CA MET A 1 19.82 -30.73 17.67
C MET A 1 19.13 -29.42 17.33
N PHE A 2 18.16 -29.43 16.40
CA PHE A 2 17.47 -28.19 16.00
C PHE A 2 16.47 -27.85 17.11
N GLN A 3 16.77 -26.83 17.91
CA GLN A 3 15.75 -26.19 18.74
C GLN A 3 14.64 -25.75 17.78
N LYS A 4 13.40 -26.20 18.03
CA LYS A 4 12.23 -25.57 17.42
C LYS A 4 12.29 -24.11 17.83
N GLN A 5 12.65 -23.23 16.89
CA GLN A 5 12.46 -21.80 17.07
C GLN A 5 10.96 -21.59 17.22
N ASP A 6 10.55 -21.01 18.35
CA ASP A 6 9.19 -20.51 18.48
C ASP A 6 8.94 -19.55 17.31
N PRO A 7 7.76 -19.61 16.66
CA PRO A 7 7.45 -18.73 15.55
C PRO A 7 7.59 -17.29 16.03
N ILE A 8 8.40 -16.50 15.32
CA ILE A 8 8.59 -15.09 15.58
C ILE A 8 7.21 -14.42 15.63
N LYS A 9 6.81 -13.91 16.80
CA LYS A 9 5.62 -13.06 16.93
C LYS A 9 5.95 -11.72 16.30
N GLY A 10 5.53 -11.51 15.05
CA GLY A 10 5.80 -10.27 14.33
C GLY A 10 5.23 -9.03 15.01
N PHE A 11 5.85 -7.88 14.76
CA PHE A 11 5.47 -6.58 15.30
C PHE A 11 4.29 -6.00 14.49
N THR A 12 3.10 -5.99 15.08
CA THR A 12 1.90 -5.42 14.46
C THR A 12 1.97 -3.91 14.50
N LEU A 13 1.98 -3.27 13.33
CA LEU A 13 1.93 -1.81 13.22
C LEU A 13 0.51 -1.33 13.55
N LYS A 14 0.44 -0.40 14.49
CA LYS A 14 -0.78 0.22 15.00
C LYS A 14 -0.57 1.71 15.26
N TYR A 15 -1.51 2.52 14.79
CA TYR A 15 -1.65 3.92 15.15
C TYR A 15 -2.52 4.06 16.41
N THR A 16 -2.01 4.73 17.44
CA THR A 16 -2.65 4.87 18.77
C THR A 16 -3.30 6.23 19.01
N GLY A 17 -3.22 7.14 18.03
CA GLY A 17 -3.82 8.48 18.15
C GLY A 17 -2.83 9.55 18.58
N THR A 18 -1.53 9.32 18.40
CA THR A 18 -0.49 10.30 18.75
C THR A 18 -0.39 11.38 17.67
N ARG A 19 -0.42 12.66 18.06
CA ARG A 19 -0.11 13.79 17.15
C ARG A 19 1.40 14.01 17.08
N PHE A 20 1.95 14.16 15.88
CA PHE A 20 3.41 14.31 15.67
C PHE A 20 3.96 15.72 15.87
N LYS A 21 3.17 16.62 16.47
CA LYS A 21 3.56 18.02 16.78
C LYS A 21 4.43 18.12 18.04
N TYR A 22 4.31 17.15 18.94
CA TYR A 22 4.92 17.19 20.27
C TYR A 22 6.04 16.15 20.41
N ASP A 23 7.09 16.53 21.14
CA ASP A 23 8.13 15.59 21.57
C ASP A 23 7.58 14.75 22.72
N ASP A 24 7.39 13.45 22.51
CA ASP A 24 7.20 12.51 23.60
C ASP A 24 8.56 12.11 24.16
N THR A 25 8.86 12.60 25.36
CA THR A 25 10.12 12.31 26.08
C THR A 25 9.94 11.30 27.20
N SER A 26 8.76 10.70 27.31
CA SER A 26 8.40 9.78 28.40
C SER A 26 8.89 8.35 28.19
N ILE A 27 9.18 7.97 26.94
CA ILE A 27 9.70 6.67 26.53
C ILE A 27 11.07 6.81 25.87
N HIS A 28 11.93 5.79 26.01
CA HIS A 28 13.32 5.81 25.55
C HIS A 28 13.72 4.50 24.87
N GLY A 29 14.85 4.50 24.16
CA GLY A 29 15.46 3.29 23.60
C GLY A 29 14.53 2.57 22.61
N MET A 30 14.50 1.23 22.66
CA MET A 30 13.64 0.44 21.77
C MET A 30 12.15 0.76 21.89
N GLU A 31 11.66 1.17 23.06
CA GLU A 31 10.25 1.51 23.26
C GLU A 31 9.86 2.77 22.47
N ALA A 32 10.71 3.80 22.51
CA ALA A 32 10.55 5.02 21.72
C ALA A 32 10.58 4.73 20.21
N LEU A 33 11.55 3.92 19.76
CA LEU A 33 11.63 3.50 18.37
C LEU A 33 10.37 2.74 17.95
N ARG A 34 9.96 1.72 18.72
CA ARG A 34 8.78 0.89 18.44
C ARG A 34 7.52 1.74 18.33
N LYS A 35 7.30 2.70 19.23
CA LYS A 35 6.16 3.63 19.15
C LYS A 35 6.23 4.45 17.85
N ASN A 36 7.29 5.23 17.64
CA ASN A 36 7.41 6.11 16.48
C ASN A 36 7.31 5.35 15.15
N PHE A 37 7.95 4.18 15.09
CA PHE A 37 7.93 3.30 13.95
C PHE A 37 6.56 2.68 13.71
N SER A 38 5.86 2.23 14.76
CA SER A 38 4.51 1.68 14.69
C SER A 38 3.52 2.72 14.17
N GLU A 39 3.52 3.92 14.73
CA GLU A 39 2.59 4.99 14.37
C GLU A 39 2.78 5.38 12.89
N MET A 40 4.01 5.71 12.46
CA MET A 40 4.27 6.11 11.06
C MET A 40 4.12 4.94 10.08
N GLY A 41 4.60 3.76 10.47
CA GLY A 41 4.50 2.54 9.67
C GLY A 41 3.06 2.12 9.44
N ALA A 42 2.19 2.24 10.45
CA ALA A 42 0.76 1.98 10.32
C ALA A 42 0.12 2.93 9.30
N LEU A 43 0.32 4.24 9.45
CA LEU A 43 -0.24 5.23 8.52
C LEU A 43 0.23 4.99 7.08
N ALA A 44 1.54 4.75 6.87
CA ALA A 44 2.09 4.49 5.55
C ALA A 44 1.50 3.21 4.91
N ILE A 45 1.51 2.08 5.64
CA ILE A 45 1.03 0.81 5.07
C ILE A 45 -0.47 0.86 4.83
N ARG A 46 -1.27 1.45 5.74
CA ARG A 46 -2.73 1.50 5.57
C ARG A 46 -3.12 2.38 4.40
N LEU A 47 -2.50 3.56 4.26
CA LEU A 47 -2.77 4.45 3.13
C LEU A 47 -2.45 3.75 1.80
N GLN A 48 -1.29 3.10 1.71
CA GLN A 48 -0.90 2.31 0.55
C GLN A 48 -1.93 1.26 0.16
N LEU A 49 -2.43 0.49 1.14
CA LEU A 49 -3.40 -0.57 0.88
C LEU A 49 -4.75 -0.02 0.43
N SER A 50 -5.18 1.11 0.98
CA SER A 50 -6.40 1.79 0.53
C SER A 50 -6.25 2.28 -0.91
N LEU A 51 -5.11 2.87 -1.28
CA LEU A 51 -4.84 3.32 -2.66
C LEU A 51 -4.74 2.13 -3.63
N ALA A 52 -4.06 1.04 -3.23
CA ALA A 52 -3.96 -0.18 -4.05
C ALA A 52 -5.34 -0.86 -4.24
N GLN A 53 -6.20 -0.86 -3.21
CA GLN A 53 -7.56 -1.36 -3.35
C GLN A 53 -8.36 -0.55 -4.38
N PHE A 54 -8.20 0.77 -4.42
CA PHE A 54 -8.84 1.61 -5.43
C PHE A 54 -8.44 1.19 -6.84
N ALA A 55 -7.14 1.07 -7.09
CA ALA A 55 -6.59 0.65 -8.38
C ALA A 55 -7.10 -0.76 -8.78
N ALA A 56 -7.03 -1.71 -7.85
CA ALA A 56 -7.49 -3.09 -8.05
C ALA A 56 -9.01 -3.23 -8.27
N LEU A 57 -9.80 -2.20 -7.97
CA LEU A 57 -11.24 -2.16 -8.26
C LEU A 57 -11.54 -1.48 -9.60
N ILE A 58 -10.81 -0.42 -9.96
CA ILE A 58 -11.05 0.36 -11.19
C ILE A 58 -10.43 -0.30 -12.43
N GLU A 59 -9.18 -0.74 -12.37
CA GLU A 59 -8.48 -1.24 -13.56
C GLU A 59 -9.12 -2.48 -14.19
N PRO A 60 -9.63 -3.48 -13.44
CA PRO A 60 -10.33 -4.62 -14.05
C PRO A 60 -11.62 -4.24 -14.78
N VAL A 61 -12.14 -3.02 -14.56
CA VAL A 61 -13.27 -2.47 -15.35
C VAL A 61 -12.81 -2.04 -16.74
N CYS A 62 -11.54 -1.67 -16.89
CA CYS A 62 -11.00 -1.07 -18.11
C CYS A 62 -10.02 -2.01 -18.85
N GLU A 63 -9.53 -3.08 -18.21
CA GLU A 63 -8.59 -4.05 -18.77
C GLU A 63 -9.08 -5.48 -18.61
N LYS A 64 -9.15 -6.21 -19.73
CA LYS A 64 -9.56 -7.62 -19.74
C LYS A 64 -8.50 -8.51 -19.06
N ASP A 65 -7.24 -8.29 -19.38
CA ASP A 65 -6.12 -9.12 -18.95
C ASP A 65 -5.40 -8.49 -17.75
N TYR A 66 -6.18 -7.95 -16.80
CA TYR A 66 -5.66 -7.29 -15.60
C TYR A 66 -4.68 -8.19 -14.82
N GLN A 67 -4.88 -9.51 -14.76
CA GLN A 67 -3.92 -10.39 -14.08
C GLN A 67 -2.49 -10.28 -14.65
N GLU A 68 -2.38 -10.14 -15.97
CA GLU A 68 -1.09 -10.05 -16.66
C GLU A 68 -0.48 -8.64 -16.53
N ASN A 69 -1.33 -7.61 -16.42
CA ASN A 69 -0.93 -6.20 -16.43
C ASN A 69 -1.19 -5.44 -15.13
N SER A 70 -1.53 -6.16 -14.05
CA SER A 70 -1.96 -5.59 -12.77
C SER A 70 -1.03 -4.48 -12.31
N THR A 71 -1.61 -3.37 -11.84
CA THR A 71 -0.85 -2.35 -11.12
C THR A 71 -0.16 -2.87 -9.86
N GLU A 72 -0.49 -4.08 -9.43
CA GLU A 72 0.20 -4.77 -8.36
C GLU A 72 1.54 -5.44 -8.78
N HIS A 73 1.90 -5.39 -10.06
CA HIS A 73 3.20 -5.89 -10.50
C HIS A 73 4.35 -4.98 -10.09
N THR A 74 5.54 -5.58 -9.91
CA THR A 74 6.74 -4.87 -9.48
C THR A 74 7.08 -3.72 -10.45
N ALA A 75 6.93 -2.49 -9.98
CA ALA A 75 7.34 -1.29 -10.71
C ALA A 75 8.84 -1.01 -10.53
N GLU A 76 9.41 -0.22 -11.43
CA GLU A 76 10.76 0.31 -11.29
C GLU A 76 10.87 1.30 -10.11
N GLY A 77 9.78 1.83 -9.59
CA GLY A 77 9.80 2.76 -8.45
C GLY A 77 10.37 4.14 -8.83
N LYS A 78 10.07 4.58 -10.07
CA LYS A 78 10.25 5.94 -10.60
C LYS A 78 8.89 6.46 -11.09
N ASN A 79 8.76 7.74 -11.44
CA ASN A 79 7.55 8.23 -12.12
C ASN A 79 7.39 7.46 -13.45
N GLU A 80 6.45 6.52 -13.49
CA GLU A 80 6.16 5.72 -14.67
C GLU A 80 4.92 6.31 -15.34
N LEU A 81 5.11 7.18 -16.34
CA LEU A 81 3.96 7.84 -17.00
C LEU A 81 3.23 6.91 -17.98
N ASP A 82 3.82 5.77 -18.33
CA ASP A 82 3.38 4.85 -19.39
C ASP A 82 2.60 3.62 -18.86
N LEU A 83 2.05 3.72 -17.65
CA LEU A 83 1.46 2.59 -16.92
C LEU A 83 0.10 2.15 -17.39
N PHE A 84 -0.72 3.11 -17.81
CA PHE A 84 -1.93 2.84 -18.55
C PHE A 84 -1.51 2.61 -19.99
N GLY A 85 -0.83 1.47 -20.19
CA GLY A 85 -0.35 1.03 -21.48
C GLY A 85 -1.52 1.12 -22.43
N LEU A 86 -1.43 2.06 -23.37
CA LEU A 86 -2.37 2.11 -24.47
C LEU A 86 -2.15 0.79 -25.21
N SER A 87 -2.97 -0.23 -24.91
CA SER A 87 -3.31 -1.21 -25.91
C SER A 87 -3.58 -0.40 -27.18
N LYS A 88 -3.05 -0.80 -28.33
CA LYS A 88 -3.19 -0.04 -29.58
C LYS A 88 -4.69 0.07 -29.89
N ALA A 89 -5.36 1.06 -29.29
CA ALA A 89 -6.81 1.10 -29.15
C ALA A 89 -7.35 1.64 -30.46
N ILE A 90 -8.06 0.77 -31.18
CA ILE A 90 -8.56 1.05 -32.53
C ILE A 90 -9.93 1.74 -32.48
N SER A 91 -10.69 1.60 -31.38
CA SER A 91 -12.08 2.10 -31.25
C SER A 91 -12.19 3.39 -30.39
N PRO A 92 -13.14 4.30 -30.71
CA PRO A 92 -13.41 5.48 -29.90
C PRO A 92 -13.89 5.17 -28.47
N VAL A 93 -14.65 4.09 -28.29
CA VAL A 93 -15.17 3.67 -26.97
C VAL A 93 -14.01 3.28 -26.06
N SER A 94 -13.10 2.44 -26.55
CA SER A 94 -11.91 2.00 -25.80
C SER A 94 -11.02 3.20 -25.45
N GLN A 95 -10.78 4.12 -26.38
CA GLN A 95 -9.99 5.33 -26.13
C GLN A 95 -10.61 6.20 -25.03
N ALA A 96 -11.93 6.43 -25.08
CA ALA A 96 -12.63 7.18 -24.04
C ALA A 96 -12.60 6.47 -22.68
N THR A 97 -12.80 5.15 -22.63
CA THR A 97 -12.70 4.37 -21.39
C THR A 97 -11.31 4.46 -20.78
N LYS A 98 -10.26 4.33 -21.58
CA LYS A 98 -8.86 4.49 -21.13
C LYS A 98 -8.56 5.90 -20.62
N PHE A 99 -9.10 6.92 -21.28
CA PHE A 99 -8.96 8.30 -20.83
C PHE A 99 -9.63 8.53 -19.46
N LEU A 100 -10.83 7.99 -19.26
CA LEU A 100 -11.53 8.05 -17.97
C LEU A 100 -10.75 7.29 -16.88
N GLU A 101 -10.20 6.12 -17.20
CA GLU A 101 -9.35 5.37 -16.28
C GLU A 101 -8.13 6.20 -15.86
N GLN A 102 -7.39 6.76 -16.81
CA GLN A 102 -6.23 7.61 -16.54
C GLN A 102 -6.58 8.82 -15.66
N SER A 103 -7.71 9.47 -15.95
CA SER A 103 -8.19 10.62 -15.19
C SER A 103 -8.60 10.23 -13.77
N SER A 104 -9.27 9.07 -13.60
CA SER A 104 -9.66 8.57 -12.27
C SER A 104 -8.46 8.26 -11.37
N HIS A 105 -7.31 7.88 -11.94
CA HIS A 105 -6.11 7.56 -11.15
C HIS A 105 -5.29 8.79 -10.75
N TYR A 106 -5.62 9.99 -11.27
CA TYR A 106 -4.90 11.21 -10.90
C TYR A 106 -4.78 11.41 -9.39
N ILE A 107 -5.88 11.13 -8.67
CA ILE A 107 -6.00 11.32 -7.21
C ILE A 107 -5.21 10.31 -6.37
N VAL A 108 -4.89 9.14 -6.92
CA VAL A 108 -4.06 8.14 -6.21
C VAL A 108 -2.58 8.35 -6.49
N GLY A 109 -2.23 8.95 -7.63
CA GLY A 109 -0.85 9.19 -8.09
C GLY A 109 -0.65 8.61 -9.49
N LYS A 110 0.09 9.33 -10.37
CA LYS A 110 0.42 8.83 -11.72
C LYS A 110 1.53 7.76 -11.71
N GLY A 111 2.03 7.35 -10.55
CA GLY A 111 2.86 6.17 -10.38
C GLY A 111 2.01 4.97 -9.99
N LYS A 112 2.27 3.84 -10.64
CA LYS A 112 1.72 2.52 -10.34
C LYS A 112 2.17 2.23 -8.93
N ILE A 113 1.24 2.39 -8.01
CA ILE A 113 1.46 1.99 -6.65
C ILE A 113 1.51 0.47 -6.66
N LEU A 114 2.73 -0.08 -6.71
CA LEU A 114 3.22 -1.09 -5.78
C LEU A 114 4.76 -1.09 -5.79
N ASN A 115 5.34 -0.04 -5.19
CA ASN A 115 6.47 -0.35 -4.33
C ASN A 115 5.95 -1.40 -3.33
N GLU A 116 6.58 -2.56 -3.31
CA GLU A 116 6.31 -3.48 -2.21
C GLU A 116 6.47 -2.74 -0.90
N ARG A 117 5.62 -3.12 0.05
CA ARG A 117 5.64 -2.72 1.46
C ARG A 117 7.06 -2.62 2.06
N SER A 118 8.03 -3.32 1.48
CA SER A 118 9.39 -3.58 1.92
C SER A 118 10.51 -2.83 1.16
N GLN A 119 10.25 -1.76 0.39
CA GLN A 119 11.34 -1.02 -0.28
C GLN A 119 11.49 0.45 0.13
N PRO A 120 12.70 0.95 0.37
CA PRO A 120 12.97 2.38 0.47
C PRO A 120 12.69 3.11 -0.84
N LEU A 121 12.12 4.30 -0.72
CA LEU A 121 11.90 5.24 -1.83
C LEU A 121 13.22 5.62 -2.49
N LYS A 122 13.43 5.18 -3.73
CA LYS A 122 14.62 5.50 -4.53
C LYS A 122 14.58 6.92 -5.07
N TYR A 123 13.42 7.29 -5.58
CA TYR A 123 13.17 8.55 -6.24
C TYR A 123 11.93 9.11 -5.55
N PRO A 124 12.07 10.01 -4.55
CA PRO A 124 10.92 10.76 -4.07
C PRO A 124 10.28 11.44 -5.29
N ASN A 125 8.97 11.61 -5.28
CA ASN A 125 8.22 12.33 -6.30
C ASN A 125 8.99 13.58 -6.82
N THR A 126 9.66 13.43 -7.97
CA THR A 126 10.49 14.47 -8.61
C THR A 126 9.73 15.28 -9.66
N GLN A 127 8.50 14.88 -9.96
CA GLN A 127 7.63 15.51 -10.96
C GLN A 127 6.54 16.37 -10.34
N ASP A 128 6.61 16.61 -9.03
CA ASP A 128 5.58 17.34 -8.28
C ASP A 128 4.18 16.73 -8.48
N LEU A 129 4.13 15.39 -8.52
CA LEU A 129 2.89 14.62 -8.62
C LEU A 129 1.99 14.91 -7.40
N HIS A 130 0.69 14.97 -7.64
CA HIS A 130 -0.34 15.19 -6.62
C HIS A 130 -0.96 13.86 -6.18
N GLY A 131 -1.87 13.90 -5.19
CA GLY A 131 -2.64 12.72 -4.79
C GLY A 131 -2.02 11.89 -3.66
N GLY A 132 -2.60 10.71 -3.46
CA GLY A 132 -2.32 9.84 -2.32
C GLY A 132 -0.88 9.33 -2.26
N GLU A 133 -0.26 9.08 -3.41
CA GLU A 133 1.13 8.66 -3.55
C GLU A 133 2.10 9.68 -2.97
N SER A 134 1.93 10.97 -3.24
CA SER A 134 2.83 12.01 -2.71
C SER A 134 2.78 12.11 -1.18
N ILE A 135 1.61 11.83 -0.60
CA ILE A 135 1.39 11.83 0.85
C ILE A 135 2.01 10.58 1.46
N TRP A 136 1.74 9.43 0.83
CA TRP A 136 2.35 8.17 1.21
C TRP A 136 3.87 8.24 1.17
N ASP A 137 4.46 8.79 0.11
CA ASP A 137 5.91 8.98 -0.05
C ASP A 137 6.52 9.72 1.14
N THR A 138 5.87 10.81 1.56
CA THR A 138 6.33 11.66 2.65
C THR A 138 6.34 10.92 3.98
N ILE A 139 5.28 10.15 4.28
CA ILE A 139 5.18 9.35 5.51
C ILE A 139 6.10 8.13 5.44
N HIS A 140 6.15 7.44 4.31
CA HIS A 140 6.90 6.20 4.12
C HIS A 140 8.41 6.42 4.10
N TYR A 141 8.88 7.59 3.63
CA TYR A 141 10.29 7.97 3.65
C TYR A 141 10.91 7.85 5.06
N SER A 142 10.20 8.27 6.10
CA SER A 142 10.72 8.25 7.48
C SER A 142 10.87 6.84 8.04
N VAL A 143 9.98 5.92 7.68
CA VAL A 143 10.03 4.53 8.13
C VAL A 143 11.33 3.86 7.67
N TRP A 144 11.77 4.13 6.43
CA TRP A 144 13.02 3.60 5.88
C TRP A 144 14.28 4.31 6.33
N GLN A 145 14.18 5.52 6.89
CA GLN A 145 15.34 6.19 7.49
C GLN A 145 15.97 5.34 8.59
N THR A 146 15.18 4.54 9.32
CA THR A 146 15.67 3.59 10.32
C THR A 146 16.71 2.63 9.73
N GLY A 147 16.40 2.01 8.59
CA GLY A 147 17.30 1.07 7.91
C GLY A 147 18.45 1.75 7.16
N ILE A 148 18.18 2.89 6.51
CA ILE A 148 19.19 3.68 5.77
C ILE A 148 20.26 4.23 6.74
N ASN A 149 19.85 4.70 7.91
CA ASN A 149 20.75 5.33 8.88
C ASN A 149 21.51 4.30 9.74
N LEU A 150 21.11 3.02 9.74
CA LEU A 150 21.68 1.99 10.60
C LEU A 150 23.21 1.92 10.52
N SER A 151 23.79 1.86 9.31
CA SER A 151 25.25 1.87 9.11
C SER A 151 25.92 3.08 9.78
N SER A 152 25.35 4.27 9.58
CA SER A 152 25.91 5.51 10.13
C SER A 152 25.76 5.59 11.65
N GLN A 153 24.64 5.12 12.21
CA GLN A 153 24.39 5.17 13.64
C GLN A 153 25.21 4.13 14.40
N LEU A 154 25.34 2.91 13.88
CA LEU A 154 26.27 1.91 14.42
C LEU A 154 27.69 2.49 14.49
N THR A 155 28.16 3.09 13.40
CA THR A 155 29.49 3.72 13.35
C THR A 155 29.64 4.84 14.40
N LYS A 156 28.66 5.76 14.50
CA LYS A 156 28.69 6.87 15.47
C LYS A 156 28.67 6.39 16.92
N GLN A 157 28.08 5.23 17.18
CA GLN A 157 27.97 4.63 18.51
C GLN A 157 29.13 3.66 18.83
N GLY A 158 30.20 3.68 18.02
CA GLY A 158 31.43 2.96 18.31
C GLY A 158 31.43 1.49 17.87
N PHE A 159 30.57 1.11 16.93
CA PHE A 159 30.71 -0.16 16.22
C PHE A 159 31.73 -0.01 15.09
N LEU A 160 32.64 -0.96 14.97
CA LEU A 160 33.71 -1.00 13.98
C LEU A 160 33.53 -2.22 13.08
N TYR A 161 33.63 -2.03 11.76
CA TYR A 161 33.72 -3.14 10.82
C TYR A 161 35.17 -3.58 10.71
N LEU A 162 35.43 -4.87 10.92
CA LEU A 162 36.73 -5.50 10.73
C LEU A 162 36.78 -6.07 9.31
N CYS A 163 37.59 -5.46 8.45
CA CYS A 163 37.68 -5.83 7.04
C CYS A 163 38.25 -7.24 6.90
N HIS A 164 37.65 -8.07 6.04
CA HIS A 164 38.18 -9.40 5.73
C HIS A 164 39.62 -9.29 5.15
N PRO A 165 40.64 -9.88 5.80
CA PRO A 165 42.02 -9.74 5.34
C PRO A 165 42.30 -10.54 4.06
N ILE A 166 43.16 -9.99 3.20
CA ILE A 166 43.55 -10.65 1.94
C ILE A 166 44.23 -11.99 2.23
N GLY A 167 43.79 -13.03 1.54
CA GLY A 167 44.39 -14.37 1.63
C GLY A 167 43.88 -15.23 2.79
N VAL A 168 42.87 -14.77 3.54
CA VAL A 168 42.25 -15.55 4.61
C VAL A 168 41.27 -16.58 4.04
N ASP A 169 41.60 -17.86 4.24
CA ASP A 169 40.75 -19.00 3.85
C ASP A 169 39.64 -19.28 4.89
N PRO A 170 38.70 -20.22 4.62
CA PRO A 170 37.61 -20.52 5.56
C PRO A 170 38.07 -21.03 6.94
N GLN A 171 39.18 -21.77 7.02
CA GLN A 171 39.68 -22.31 8.30
C GLN A 171 40.29 -21.19 9.15
N GLN A 172 41.05 -20.30 8.51
CA GLN A 172 41.61 -19.11 9.15
C GLN A 172 40.50 -18.15 9.59
N TYR A 173 39.45 -17.99 8.80
CA TYR A 173 38.28 -17.18 9.17
C TYR A 173 37.60 -17.69 10.44
N GLN A 174 37.38 -19.01 10.52
CA GLN A 174 36.80 -19.61 11.73
C GLN A 174 37.69 -19.38 12.95
N ARG A 175 39.01 -19.59 12.80
CA ARG A 175 39.97 -19.34 13.89
C ARG A 175 39.98 -17.88 14.35
N ILE A 176 39.98 -16.92 13.42
CA ILE A 176 39.89 -15.49 13.75
C ILE A 176 38.59 -15.21 14.50
N THR A 177 37.47 -15.80 14.04
CA THR A 177 36.16 -15.65 14.68
C THR A 177 36.21 -16.13 16.13
N GLU A 178 36.78 -17.31 16.39
CA GLU A 178 36.95 -17.86 17.75
C GLU A 178 37.85 -16.98 18.62
N GLU A 179 38.95 -16.44 18.08
CA GLU A 179 39.83 -15.51 18.82
C GLU A 179 39.09 -14.20 19.15
N LEU A 180 38.29 -13.66 18.23
CA LEU A 180 37.48 -12.45 18.46
C LEU A 180 36.36 -12.68 19.48
N ASP A 181 35.66 -13.82 19.40
CA ASP A 181 34.56 -14.19 20.29
C ASP A 181 35.02 -14.38 21.74
N ASN A 182 36.20 -14.97 21.93
CA ASN A 182 36.84 -15.12 23.24
C ASN A 182 37.49 -13.82 23.76
N GLY A 183 37.41 -12.72 23.01
CA GLY A 183 38.03 -11.44 23.38
C GLY A 183 39.56 -11.46 23.31
N GLU A 184 40.17 -12.42 22.59
CA GLU A 184 41.62 -12.59 22.44
C GLU A 184 42.20 -11.66 21.36
N PHE A 185 41.94 -10.35 21.49
CA PHE A 185 42.44 -9.34 20.55
C PHE A 185 42.76 -7.98 21.20
N GLU A 186 43.59 -7.20 20.53
CA GLU A 186 43.93 -5.84 20.90
C GLU A 186 43.55 -4.85 19.79
N ILE A 187 42.97 -3.71 20.16
CA ILE A 187 42.75 -2.59 19.23
C ILE A 187 43.96 -1.66 19.36
N ILE A 188 44.75 -1.56 18.30
CA ILE A 188 45.94 -0.70 18.23
C ILE A 188 45.72 0.41 17.20
N SER A 189 46.42 1.52 17.37
CA SER A 189 46.42 2.62 16.39
C SER A 189 47.70 2.59 15.57
N GLU A 190 47.59 2.40 14.26
CA GLU A 190 48.71 2.33 13.33
C GLU A 190 48.49 3.34 12.19
N GLN A 191 49.43 4.28 12.02
CA GLN A 191 49.38 5.32 10.98
C GLN A 191 48.07 6.15 10.99
N GLY A 192 47.48 6.37 12.17
CA GLY A 192 46.22 7.10 12.32
C GLY A 192 44.95 6.27 12.10
N ASN A 193 45.09 4.99 11.75
CA ASN A 193 43.97 4.06 11.58
C ASN A 193 43.91 3.05 12.73
N LYS A 194 42.71 2.65 13.15
CA LYS A 194 42.53 1.58 14.12
C LYS A 194 42.72 0.23 13.42
N VAL A 195 43.45 -0.67 14.06
CA VAL A 195 43.73 -2.04 13.58
C VAL A 195 43.47 -3.00 14.73
N VAL A 196 42.83 -4.14 14.44
CA VAL A 196 42.63 -5.21 15.40
C VAL A 196 43.72 -6.26 15.21
N LYS A 197 44.48 -6.54 16.27
CA LYS A 197 45.48 -7.59 16.31
C LYS A 197 44.95 -8.76 17.11
N THR A 198 44.76 -9.91 16.45
CA THR A 198 44.34 -11.14 17.12
C THR A 198 45.51 -11.81 17.84
N ARG A 199 45.23 -12.78 18.74
CA ARG A 199 46.26 -13.59 19.41
C ARG A 199 47.17 -14.33 18.45
N SER A 200 46.64 -14.80 17.32
CA SER A 200 47.43 -15.41 16.23
C SER A 200 48.36 -14.43 15.50
N GLY A 201 48.30 -13.13 15.84
CA GLY A 201 49.12 -12.08 15.23
C GLY A 201 48.57 -11.55 13.92
N ILE A 202 47.32 -11.88 13.56
CA ILE A 202 46.68 -11.39 12.35
C ILE A 202 46.25 -9.95 12.58
N MET A 203 46.65 -9.08 11.66
CA MET A 203 46.35 -7.65 11.66
C MET A 203 45.16 -7.38 10.76
N ILE A 204 44.05 -6.91 11.34
CA ILE A 204 42.79 -6.69 10.66
C ILE A 204 42.49 -5.20 10.64
N GLN A 205 42.42 -4.64 9.44
CA GLN A 205 42.07 -3.23 9.28
C GLN A 205 40.62 -2.98 9.71
N THR A 206 40.39 -1.87 10.41
CA THR A 206 39.03 -1.43 10.74
C THR A 206 38.52 -0.41 9.73
N SER A 207 37.21 -0.34 9.55
CA SER A 207 36.52 0.74 8.85
C SER A 207 35.17 1.03 9.50
N THR A 208 34.52 2.10 9.04
CA THR A 208 33.12 2.38 9.38
C THR A 208 32.21 1.27 8.85
N ILE A 209 31.06 1.04 9.49
CA ILE A 209 30.10 0.06 8.99
C ILE A 209 29.72 0.40 7.54
N PRO A 210 29.93 -0.51 6.57
CA PRO A 210 29.65 -0.27 5.16
C PRO A 210 28.23 0.23 4.92
N SER A 211 28.09 1.26 4.09
CA SER A 211 26.79 1.67 3.57
C SER A 211 26.30 0.69 2.50
N PHE A 212 25.02 0.77 2.16
CA PHE A 212 24.38 -0.13 1.18
C PHE A 212 25.05 -0.18 -0.21
N THR A 213 25.80 0.87 -0.59
CA THR A 213 26.53 0.93 -1.87
C THR A 213 27.77 0.04 -1.89
N LYS A 214 28.21 -0.43 -0.72
CA LYS A 214 29.41 -1.24 -0.54
C LYS A 214 29.09 -2.70 -0.20
N ILE A 215 27.82 -3.09 -0.25
CA ILE A 215 27.35 -4.46 0.03
C ILE A 215 26.79 -5.02 -1.27
N ASP A 216 27.39 -6.09 -1.78
CA ASP A 216 26.99 -6.82 -2.97
C ASP A 216 26.56 -8.26 -2.62
N LEU A 217 25.92 -8.93 -3.58
CA LEU A 217 25.32 -10.26 -3.43
C LEU A 217 25.85 -11.18 -4.51
N ASP A 218 26.44 -12.30 -4.10
CA ASP A 218 27.14 -13.25 -4.95
C ASP A 218 26.55 -14.65 -4.78
N PRO A 219 25.43 -14.97 -5.45
CA PRO A 219 24.78 -16.27 -5.34
C PRO A 219 25.60 -17.41 -5.97
N GLU A 220 26.58 -17.09 -6.81
CA GLU A 220 27.45 -18.05 -7.47
C GLU A 220 28.72 -18.35 -6.64
N HIS A 221 28.94 -17.64 -5.53
CA HIS A 221 30.09 -17.80 -4.65
C HIS A 221 31.45 -17.65 -5.37
N THR A 222 31.51 -16.73 -6.34
CA THR A 222 32.71 -16.40 -7.11
C THR A 222 33.68 -15.47 -6.36
N GLN A 223 33.16 -14.67 -5.44
CA GLN A 223 33.84 -13.61 -4.68
C GLN A 223 33.78 -13.86 -3.16
N THR A 224 32.90 -14.75 -2.70
CA THR A 224 32.82 -15.18 -1.30
C THR A 224 32.64 -16.69 -1.17
N TYR A 225 33.37 -17.30 -0.24
CA TYR A 225 33.16 -18.70 0.14
C TYR A 225 32.08 -18.88 1.22
N GLN A 226 31.55 -17.78 1.76
CA GLN A 226 30.55 -17.83 2.82
C GLN A 226 29.17 -18.14 2.25
N ASN A 227 28.42 -19.03 2.90
CA ASN A 227 27.08 -19.45 2.49
C ASN A 227 26.05 -18.31 2.48
N ASN A 228 26.33 -17.20 3.15
CA ASN A 228 25.47 -16.01 3.17
C ASN A 228 25.48 -15.22 1.86
N GLY A 229 26.45 -15.48 0.96
CA GLY A 229 26.58 -14.81 -0.34
C GLY A 229 26.82 -13.30 -0.26
N LEU A 230 27.20 -12.76 0.91
CA LEU A 230 27.47 -11.34 1.12
C LEU A 230 28.91 -11.00 0.72
N VAL A 231 29.05 -9.90 -0.02
CA VAL A 231 30.35 -9.37 -0.46
C VAL A 231 30.46 -7.91 -0.05
N ILE A 232 31.56 -7.53 0.61
CA ILE A 232 31.77 -6.18 1.14
C ILE A 232 32.94 -5.49 0.42
N ASN A 233 32.71 -4.27 -0.07
CA ASN A 233 33.64 -3.50 -0.90
C ASN A 233 34.06 -2.17 -0.24
N VAL A 234 34.75 -2.25 0.89
CA VAL A 234 35.29 -1.07 1.61
C VAL A 234 36.73 -0.73 1.24
N ASN A 235 37.53 -1.69 0.78
CA ASN A 235 38.97 -1.51 0.48
C ASN A 235 39.30 -1.66 -1.01
N GLU A 236 38.44 -1.13 -1.89
CA GLU A 236 38.57 -1.15 -3.37
C GLU A 236 38.55 -2.54 -4.03
N LYS A 237 38.53 -3.61 -3.24
CA LYS A 237 38.36 -4.98 -3.70
C LYS A 237 37.13 -5.61 -3.02
N PRO A 238 36.27 -6.31 -3.77
CA PRO A 238 35.25 -7.16 -3.20
C PRO A 238 35.88 -8.26 -2.35
N ALA A 239 35.36 -8.48 -1.14
CA ALA A 239 35.82 -9.51 -0.21
C ALA A 239 34.64 -10.18 0.50
N PRO A 240 34.82 -11.39 1.06
CA PRO A 240 33.84 -11.99 1.96
C PRO A 240 33.51 -11.06 3.13
N MET A 241 32.36 -11.28 3.78
CA MET A 241 31.97 -10.49 4.94
C MET A 241 32.97 -10.70 6.09
N GLY A 242 33.44 -9.59 6.65
CA GLY A 242 34.29 -9.56 7.84
C GLY A 242 33.50 -9.69 9.14
N TRP A 243 33.87 -8.92 10.15
CA TRP A 243 33.24 -8.95 11.47
C TRP A 243 32.80 -7.56 11.91
N ILE A 244 31.93 -7.49 12.93
CA ILE A 244 31.57 -6.24 13.58
C ILE A 244 31.92 -6.37 15.05
N ILE A 245 32.66 -5.42 15.59
CA ILE A 245 32.93 -5.34 17.03
C ILE A 245 32.40 -4.03 17.60
N LYS A 246 32.07 -4.05 18.88
CA LYS A 246 31.75 -2.85 19.64
C LYS A 246 32.99 -2.42 20.43
N GLU A 247 33.47 -1.20 20.18
CA GLU A 247 34.81 -0.76 20.60
C GLU A 247 34.97 -0.66 22.12
N ASP A 248 33.98 -0.12 22.82
CA ASP A 248 34.04 0.18 24.26
C ASP A 248 34.01 -1.08 25.13
N ASN A 249 33.18 -2.06 24.77
CA ASN A 249 33.04 -3.31 25.50
C ASN A 249 33.86 -4.47 24.89
N LYS A 250 34.54 -4.23 23.76
CA LYS A 250 35.35 -5.21 23.01
C LYS A 250 34.61 -6.50 22.68
N LYS A 251 33.28 -6.45 22.54
CA LYS A 251 32.48 -7.61 22.14
C LYS A 251 32.40 -7.76 20.64
N LEU A 252 32.52 -8.99 20.16
CA LEU A 252 32.17 -9.38 18.80
C LEU A 252 30.65 -9.47 18.68
N VAL A 253 30.07 -8.84 17.66
CA VAL A 253 28.68 -9.08 17.29
C VAL A 253 28.59 -10.48 16.69
N GLU A 254 27.69 -11.32 17.24
CA GLU A 254 27.52 -12.69 16.73
C GLU A 254 27.35 -12.71 15.21
N HIS A 255 27.98 -13.69 14.58
CA HIS A 255 28.10 -13.71 13.12
C HIS A 255 26.74 -13.68 12.41
N CYS A 256 25.73 -14.39 12.94
CA CYS A 256 24.37 -14.38 12.40
C CYS A 256 23.72 -12.98 12.43
N TYR A 257 23.90 -12.22 13.51
CA TYR A 257 23.38 -10.85 13.63
C TYR A 257 24.17 -9.88 12.75
N ALA A 258 25.49 -10.07 12.60
CA ALA A 258 26.29 -9.29 11.66
C ALA A 258 25.81 -9.48 10.20
N GLU A 259 25.49 -10.71 9.79
CA GLU A 259 24.86 -10.97 8.49
C GLU A 259 23.53 -10.23 8.35
N ASP A 260 22.67 -10.29 9.37
CA ASP A 260 21.35 -9.65 9.34
C ASP A 260 21.44 -8.11 9.35
N ILE A 261 22.44 -7.51 10.00
CA ILE A 261 22.76 -6.08 9.86
C ILE A 261 23.03 -5.73 8.40
N PHE A 262 23.89 -6.49 7.72
CA PHE A 262 24.20 -6.23 6.32
C PHE A 262 23.01 -6.50 5.39
N ARG A 263 22.19 -7.52 5.67
CA ARG A 263 20.92 -7.76 4.95
C ARG A 263 19.96 -6.59 5.14
N VAL A 264 19.80 -6.07 6.35
CA VAL A 264 18.96 -4.90 6.65
C VAL A 264 19.49 -3.64 5.93
N ILE A 265 20.78 -3.37 6.00
CA ILE A 265 21.38 -2.21 5.29
C ILE A 265 21.20 -2.39 3.78
N ARG A 266 21.40 -3.59 3.24
CA ARG A 266 21.30 -3.87 1.81
C ARG A 266 19.86 -3.89 1.31
N ILE A 267 18.90 -4.42 2.05
CA ILE A 267 17.47 -4.36 1.70
C ILE A 267 16.93 -2.94 1.84
N SER A 268 17.54 -2.14 2.73
CA SER A 268 17.31 -0.70 2.81
C SER A 268 17.92 0.08 1.63
N LYS A 269 18.47 -0.62 0.63
CA LYS A 269 18.73 -0.08 -0.71
C LYS A 269 17.49 -0.28 -1.58
N SER A 270 17.05 0.79 -2.22
CA SER A 270 16.07 0.73 -3.30
C SER A 270 16.40 -0.33 -4.37
N GLY A 271 15.41 -1.07 -4.86
CA GLY A 271 15.56 -1.97 -6.01
C GLY A 271 15.77 -3.45 -5.65
N PHE A 272 15.41 -3.87 -4.43
CA PHE A 272 15.44 -5.28 -3.98
C PHE A 272 14.81 -6.24 -5.00
N ARG A 273 13.61 -5.96 -5.53
CA ARG A 273 12.96 -6.82 -6.53
C ARG A 273 13.50 -6.70 -7.96
N ARG A 274 14.37 -5.73 -8.24
CA ARG A 274 15.15 -5.71 -9.48
C ARG A 274 16.37 -6.63 -9.38
N LEU A 275 16.68 -7.14 -8.19
CA LEU A 275 17.72 -8.15 -8.04
C LEU A 275 17.23 -9.44 -8.70
N PRO A 276 18.10 -10.16 -9.42
CA PRO A 276 17.83 -11.52 -9.85
C PRO A 276 17.32 -12.37 -8.67
N GLU A 277 16.41 -13.31 -8.94
CA GLU A 277 15.77 -14.13 -7.90
C GLU A 277 16.79 -14.77 -6.93
N ALA A 278 17.91 -15.24 -7.46
CA ALA A 278 19.00 -15.83 -6.67
C ALA A 278 19.62 -14.83 -5.67
N GLN A 279 19.81 -13.57 -6.06
CA GLN A 279 20.27 -12.51 -5.16
C GLN A 279 19.19 -12.12 -4.15
N GLY A 280 17.92 -12.06 -4.58
CA GLY A 280 16.79 -11.80 -3.69
C GLY A 280 16.69 -12.84 -2.57
N LYS A 281 16.90 -14.13 -2.88
CA LYS A 281 16.91 -15.22 -1.90
C LYS A 281 17.94 -15.03 -0.80
N LEU A 282 19.14 -14.53 -1.10
CA LEU A 282 20.20 -14.32 -0.12
C LEU A 282 19.83 -13.26 0.94
N LEU A 283 19.07 -12.25 0.56
CA LEU A 283 18.56 -11.22 1.47
C LEU A 283 17.37 -11.70 2.32
N MET A 284 16.69 -12.77 1.88
CA MET A 284 15.55 -13.38 2.59
C MET A 284 15.98 -14.51 3.55
N LEU A 285 17.26 -14.62 3.88
CA LEU A 285 17.81 -15.57 4.85
C LEU A 285 17.84 -14.98 6.27
N GLY A 286 18.24 -15.78 7.26
CA GLY A 286 18.35 -15.36 8.66
C GLY A 286 16.98 -14.98 9.26
N LEU A 287 16.94 -13.87 10.01
CA LEU A 287 15.71 -13.33 10.59
C LEU A 287 14.64 -12.97 9.54
N MET A 288 15.00 -12.82 8.26
CA MET A 288 14.05 -12.57 7.17
C MET A 288 13.30 -13.82 6.71
N LYS A 289 13.80 -15.03 7.00
CA LYS A 289 13.24 -16.32 6.54
C LYS A 289 12.02 -16.78 7.34
N GLY A 290 11.96 -16.47 8.65
CA GLY A 290 10.92 -16.95 9.58
C GLY A 290 9.54 -16.29 9.46
N ASN A 291 9.30 -15.57 8.36
CA ASN A 291 8.27 -14.54 8.25
C ASN A 291 7.28 -14.83 7.09
N GLU A 292 7.17 -16.09 6.66
CA GLU A 292 6.33 -16.53 5.54
C GLU A 292 4.83 -16.28 5.78
N HIS A 293 4.39 -16.23 7.05
CA HIS A 293 3.00 -16.01 7.47
C HIS A 293 2.68 -14.59 7.96
N ILE A 294 3.42 -13.59 7.48
CA ILE A 294 3.23 -12.20 7.90
C ILE A 294 1.82 -11.71 7.61
N LEU A 295 1.17 -11.19 8.66
CA LEU A 295 -0.12 -10.54 8.56
C LEU A 295 0.03 -9.25 7.73
N HIS A 296 -1.05 -8.80 7.10
CA HIS A 296 -1.10 -7.52 6.38
C HIS A 296 -0.84 -6.29 7.28
N THR A 297 -0.70 -6.50 8.58
CA THR A 297 -0.36 -5.52 9.61
C THR A 297 1.13 -5.49 9.97
N GLN A 298 1.91 -6.38 9.35
CA GLN A 298 3.31 -6.62 9.65
C GLN A 298 4.16 -6.45 8.38
N ASN A 299 5.44 -6.17 8.55
CA ASN A 299 6.39 -6.05 7.46
C ASN A 299 7.61 -6.93 7.76
N ARG A 300 8.04 -7.72 6.76
CA ARG A 300 9.11 -8.71 6.89
C ARG A 300 10.41 -8.08 7.37
N SER A 301 10.81 -7.02 6.67
CA SER A 301 12.03 -6.27 6.94
C SER A 301 11.97 -5.60 8.31
N PHE A 302 10.77 -5.14 8.71
CA PHE A 302 10.59 -4.42 9.96
C PHE A 302 10.57 -5.35 11.17
N ASN A 303 9.96 -6.53 11.06
CA ASN A 303 10.03 -7.55 12.10
C ASN A 303 11.48 -8.01 12.34
N ALA A 304 12.24 -8.21 11.26
CA ALA A 304 13.65 -8.57 11.36
C ALA A 304 14.49 -7.42 11.97
N MET A 305 14.22 -6.17 11.58
CA MET A 305 14.85 -5.00 12.21
C MET A 305 14.52 -4.90 13.69
N ASP A 306 13.27 -5.06 14.10
CA ASP A 306 12.86 -4.96 15.51
C ASP A 306 13.64 -5.92 16.41
N ILE A 307 13.73 -7.20 16.01
CA ILE A 307 14.48 -8.23 16.76
C ILE A 307 15.97 -7.89 16.79
N LEU A 308 16.54 -7.51 15.64
CA LEU A 308 17.96 -7.19 15.54
C LEU A 308 18.34 -6.00 16.42
N LEU A 309 17.51 -4.96 16.45
CA LEU A 309 17.76 -3.75 17.23
C LEU A 309 17.61 -4.00 18.74
N GLU A 310 16.67 -4.85 19.16
CA GLU A 310 16.53 -5.26 20.56
C GLU A 310 17.76 -6.04 21.06
N ILE A 311 18.31 -6.91 20.22
CA ILE A 311 19.57 -7.63 20.51
C ILE A 311 20.74 -6.65 20.59
N LEU A 312 20.84 -5.72 19.63
CA LEU A 312 21.89 -4.70 19.63
C LEU A 312 21.84 -3.79 20.86
N GLU A 313 20.66 -3.41 21.31
CA GLU A 313 20.46 -2.63 22.54
C GLU A 313 20.88 -3.45 23.77
N THR A 314 20.32 -4.65 23.92
CA THR A 314 20.47 -5.47 25.13
C THR A 314 21.89 -6.00 25.33
N GLU A 315 22.53 -6.47 24.25
CA GLU A 315 23.81 -7.18 24.35
C GLU A 315 25.04 -6.29 24.10
N TYR A 316 24.87 -5.25 23.27
CA TYR A 316 25.95 -4.40 22.76
C TYR A 316 25.83 -2.93 23.12
N GLY A 317 24.74 -2.50 23.78
CA GLY A 317 24.54 -1.13 24.25
C GLY A 317 24.31 -0.12 23.12
N PHE A 318 23.72 -0.57 22.00
CA PHE A 318 23.26 0.33 20.95
C PHE A 318 22.04 1.12 21.44
N ASP A 319 22.00 2.42 21.15
CA ASP A 319 20.84 3.30 21.36
C ASP A 319 20.02 3.39 20.05
N PRO A 320 18.92 2.63 19.95
CA PRO A 320 18.07 2.58 18.76
C PRO A 320 17.21 3.84 18.58
N GLU A 321 17.03 4.66 19.61
CA GLU A 321 16.28 5.93 19.52
C GLU A 321 16.92 6.86 18.48
N LYS A 322 18.24 6.76 18.26
CA LYS A 322 18.97 7.55 17.26
C LYS A 322 18.68 7.17 15.81
N LEU A 323 17.96 6.07 15.56
CA LEU A 323 17.57 5.66 14.20
C LEU A 323 16.32 6.39 13.71
N MET A 324 15.41 6.73 14.63
CA MET A 324 14.18 7.47 14.34
C MET A 324 13.89 8.42 15.51
N ASP A 325 14.73 9.46 15.60
CA ASP A 325 14.61 10.48 16.63
C ASP A 325 13.41 11.41 16.36
N SER A 326 13.05 12.22 17.36
CA SER A 326 11.96 13.19 17.21
C SER A 326 12.22 14.23 16.11
N ARG A 327 13.48 14.40 15.67
CA ARG A 327 13.81 15.26 14.52
C ARG A 327 13.30 14.66 13.22
N THR A 328 13.36 13.33 13.08
CA THR A 328 12.87 12.64 11.90
C THR A 328 11.35 12.78 11.80
N THR A 329 10.63 12.52 12.88
CA THR A 329 9.17 12.66 12.90
C THR A 329 8.73 14.12 12.71
N LYS A 330 9.44 15.07 13.33
CA LYS A 330 9.21 16.50 13.16
C LYS A 330 9.45 16.99 11.73
N ARG A 331 10.49 16.52 11.05
CA ARG A 331 10.74 16.85 9.64
C ARG A 331 9.60 16.41 8.74
N VAL A 332 9.05 15.21 8.97
CA VAL A 332 7.88 14.72 8.21
C VAL A 332 6.67 15.60 8.50
N PHE A 333 6.45 15.95 9.78
CA PHE A 333 5.38 16.86 10.17
C PHE A 333 5.50 18.23 9.49
N GLU A 334 6.68 18.85 9.54
CA GLU A 334 6.97 20.13 8.87
C GLU A 334 6.77 20.05 7.35
N GLN A 335 7.18 18.94 6.72
CA GLN A 335 7.01 18.71 5.29
C GLN A 335 5.52 18.55 4.92
N MET A 336 4.75 17.77 5.68
CA MET A 336 3.31 17.61 5.49
C MET A 336 2.55 18.93 5.66
N GLN A 337 2.90 19.72 6.69
CA GLN A 337 2.35 21.05 6.92
C GLN A 337 2.66 22.03 5.78
N LYS A 338 3.87 21.96 5.24
CA LYS A 338 4.27 22.76 4.08
C LYS A 338 3.49 22.33 2.83
N ASP A 339 3.41 21.04 2.54
CA ASP A 339 2.71 20.52 1.36
C ASP A 339 1.21 20.79 1.43
N ALA A 340 0.60 20.83 2.63
CA ALA A 340 -0.79 21.26 2.83
C ALA A 340 -1.04 22.68 2.32
N LYS A 341 -0.08 23.59 2.51
CA LYS A 341 -0.19 25.00 2.09
C LYS A 341 0.19 25.19 0.62
N ASP A 342 1.31 24.60 0.23
CA ASP A 342 1.94 24.81 -1.07
C ASP A 342 1.23 24.01 -2.17
N LYS A 343 0.93 22.73 -1.92
CA LYS A 343 0.39 21.77 -2.91
C LYS A 343 -1.07 21.41 -2.71
N ASN A 344 -1.66 21.84 -1.59
CA ASN A 344 -3.04 21.54 -1.20
C ASN A 344 -3.35 20.03 -1.06
N ILE A 345 -2.41 19.27 -0.48
CA ILE A 345 -2.56 17.81 -0.28
C ILE A 345 -3.79 17.44 0.58
N VAL A 346 -4.35 18.38 1.32
CA VAL A 346 -5.57 18.17 2.11
C VAL A 346 -6.79 18.05 1.20
N ASP A 347 -6.89 18.87 0.15
CA ASP A 347 -7.95 18.74 -0.87
C ASP A 347 -7.83 17.38 -1.60
N ASP A 348 -6.60 16.92 -1.83
CA ASP A 348 -6.33 15.58 -2.39
C ASP A 348 -6.81 14.47 -1.43
N LEU A 349 -6.49 14.52 -0.13
CA LEU A 349 -6.97 13.54 0.87
C LEU A 349 -8.49 13.46 0.95
N LEU A 350 -9.15 14.62 0.98
CA LEU A 350 -10.61 14.69 1.04
C LEU A 350 -11.23 14.17 -0.27
N THR A 351 -10.60 14.41 -1.41
CA THR A 351 -11.01 13.85 -2.71
C THR A 351 -10.83 12.32 -2.73
N ILE A 352 -9.72 11.80 -2.22
CA ILE A 352 -9.47 10.34 -2.10
C ILE A 352 -10.54 9.66 -1.25
N ASN A 353 -11.00 10.29 -0.15
CA ASN A 353 -12.09 9.75 0.64
C ASN A 353 -13.37 9.56 -0.20
N LEU A 354 -13.74 10.56 -1.00
CA LEU A 354 -14.90 10.46 -1.88
C LEU A 354 -14.70 9.40 -2.97
N ALA A 355 -13.50 9.28 -3.52
CA ALA A 355 -13.19 8.23 -4.48
C ALA A 355 -13.32 6.83 -3.88
N PHE A 356 -12.82 6.60 -2.66
CA PHE A 356 -13.02 5.34 -1.95
C PHE A 356 -14.50 5.04 -1.68
N GLU A 357 -15.31 6.07 -1.44
CA GLU A 357 -16.76 5.94 -1.30
C GLU A 357 -17.42 5.50 -2.61
N MET A 358 -17.05 6.14 -3.73
CA MET A 358 -17.65 5.96 -5.04
C MET A 358 -17.36 4.61 -5.70
N ILE A 359 -16.25 3.94 -5.35
CA ILE A 359 -15.91 2.60 -5.87
C ILE A 359 -16.56 1.45 -5.10
N GLN A 360 -17.23 1.72 -3.96
CA GLN A 360 -17.84 0.65 -3.17
C GLN A 360 -18.87 -0.21 -3.93
N PRO A 361 -19.66 0.31 -4.89
CA PRO A 361 -20.50 -0.52 -5.75
C PRO A 361 -19.70 -1.60 -6.49
N LEU A 362 -18.52 -1.28 -7.03
CA LEU A 362 -17.65 -2.26 -7.70
C LEU A 362 -17.22 -3.39 -6.79
N LYS A 363 -17.01 -3.09 -5.50
CA LYS A 363 -16.66 -4.07 -4.47
C LYS A 363 -17.85 -4.93 -4.08
N ALA A 364 -19.03 -4.33 -3.92
CA ALA A 364 -20.26 -5.03 -3.56
C ALA A 364 -20.64 -6.09 -4.61
N THR A 365 -20.39 -5.81 -5.88
CA THR A 365 -20.75 -6.68 -7.01
C THR A 365 -19.67 -7.67 -7.43
N LEU A 366 -18.49 -7.60 -6.83
CA LEU A 366 -17.32 -8.39 -7.25
C LEU A 366 -17.57 -9.91 -7.17
N ALA A 367 -18.32 -10.37 -6.17
CA ALA A 367 -18.66 -11.79 -6.02
C ALA A 367 -19.56 -12.34 -7.14
N GLN A 368 -20.23 -11.47 -7.89
CA GLN A 368 -21.11 -11.80 -9.01
C GLN A 368 -20.45 -11.48 -10.36
N SER A 369 -19.20 -11.03 -10.35
CA SER A 369 -18.47 -10.58 -11.53
C SER A 369 -17.44 -11.62 -11.97
N VAL A 370 -17.09 -11.59 -13.25
CA VAL A 370 -15.93 -12.31 -13.80
C VAL A 370 -14.61 -11.54 -13.62
N ARG A 371 -14.67 -10.31 -13.07
CA ARG A 371 -13.49 -9.51 -12.73
C ARG A 371 -12.63 -10.24 -11.71
N HIS A 372 -11.33 -9.93 -11.72
CA HIS A 372 -10.37 -10.54 -10.81
C HIS A 372 -10.77 -10.31 -9.34
N PRO A 373 -10.77 -11.35 -8.47
CA PRO A 373 -11.05 -11.16 -7.06
C PRO A 373 -9.98 -10.30 -6.38
N LEU A 374 -10.38 -9.50 -5.40
CA LEU A 374 -9.42 -8.74 -4.62
C LEU A 374 -8.52 -9.68 -3.82
N LEU A 375 -7.23 -9.37 -3.78
CA LEU A 375 -6.33 -10.03 -2.84
C LEU A 375 -6.85 -9.84 -1.40
N LYS A 376 -6.68 -10.85 -0.55
CA LYS A 376 -7.14 -10.84 0.85
C LYS A 376 -6.77 -9.55 1.59
N GLN A 377 -5.59 -9.01 1.32
CA GLN A 377 -5.04 -7.81 1.93
C GLN A 377 -5.65 -6.48 1.45
N LEU A 378 -6.35 -6.50 0.32
CA LEU A 378 -7.03 -5.35 -0.27
C LEU A 378 -8.53 -5.41 -0.02
N THR A 379 -8.98 -6.09 1.04
CA THR A 379 -10.41 -6.27 1.34
C THR A 379 -10.94 -5.32 2.40
N ASN A 380 -10.13 -4.35 2.86
CA ASN A 380 -10.51 -3.34 3.86
C ASN A 380 -11.88 -2.73 3.56
N SER A 381 -12.69 -2.56 4.60
CA SER A 381 -14.00 -1.89 4.51
C SER A 381 -13.82 -0.39 4.26
N TYR A 382 -14.85 0.25 3.69
CA TYR A 382 -14.83 1.71 3.52
C TYR A 382 -14.62 2.46 4.84
N PRO A 383 -15.28 2.10 5.97
CA PRO A 383 -15.00 2.72 7.26
C PRO A 383 -13.53 2.62 7.69
N ALA A 384 -12.87 1.48 7.41
CA ALA A 384 -11.45 1.32 7.72
C ALA A 384 -10.57 2.26 6.87
N ASN A 385 -10.82 2.35 5.56
CA ASN A 385 -10.10 3.28 4.69
C ASN A 385 -10.33 4.73 5.08
N GLN A 386 -11.56 5.09 5.43
CA GLN A 386 -11.89 6.43 5.91
C GLN A 386 -11.16 6.73 7.23
N ASN A 387 -11.10 5.77 8.16
CA ASN A 387 -10.38 5.94 9.42
C ASN A 387 -8.88 6.18 9.19
N THR A 388 -8.27 5.52 8.20
CA THR A 388 -6.89 5.78 7.79
C THR A 388 -6.67 7.24 7.39
N LEU A 389 -7.56 7.81 6.57
CA LEU A 389 -7.46 9.21 6.15
C LEU A 389 -7.66 10.18 7.32
N LYS A 390 -8.62 9.90 8.20
CA LYS A 390 -8.81 10.65 9.45
C LYS A 390 -7.57 10.59 10.33
N ALA A 391 -6.94 9.42 10.44
CA ALA A 391 -5.72 9.23 11.22
C ALA A 391 -4.56 10.04 10.66
N VAL A 392 -4.38 10.09 9.33
CA VAL A 392 -3.36 10.96 8.69
C VAL A 392 -3.65 12.44 8.99
N ILE A 393 -4.87 12.91 8.77
CA ILE A 393 -5.24 14.31 9.04
C ILE A 393 -5.03 14.67 10.51
N TYR A 394 -5.44 13.79 11.42
CA TYR A 394 -5.30 13.98 12.86
C TYR A 394 -3.83 13.96 13.31
N ALA A 395 -3.04 12.96 12.88
CA ALA A 395 -1.66 12.78 13.30
C ALA A 395 -0.79 13.98 12.92
N PHE A 396 -1.06 14.56 11.75
CA PHE A 396 -0.31 15.69 11.21
C PHE A 396 -0.97 17.05 11.43
N ASP A 397 -2.10 17.14 12.16
CA ASP A 397 -2.80 18.41 12.43
C ASP A 397 -3.10 19.20 11.14
N LEU A 398 -3.61 18.50 10.11
CA LEU A 398 -3.79 19.07 8.77
C LEU A 398 -5.10 19.88 8.68
N GLU A 399 -4.98 21.10 8.16
CA GLU A 399 -6.10 22.00 7.89
C GLU A 399 -6.20 22.32 6.39
N LYS A 400 -7.39 22.71 5.94
CA LYS A 400 -7.58 23.16 4.56
C LYS A 400 -6.82 24.47 4.34
N LYS A 401 -6.47 24.77 3.09
CA LYS A 401 -5.69 25.97 2.72
C LYS A 401 -6.31 27.30 3.16
N ASN A 402 -7.62 27.33 3.40
CA ASN A 402 -8.37 28.48 3.91
C ASN A 402 -8.50 28.48 5.45
N ASP A 403 -7.64 27.73 6.15
CA ASP A 403 -7.61 27.56 7.60
C ASP A 403 -8.92 26.97 8.18
N THR A 404 -9.74 26.30 7.36
CA THR A 404 -10.91 25.56 7.86
C THR A 404 -10.54 24.11 8.21
N PRO A 405 -11.20 23.49 9.20
CA PRO A 405 -10.89 22.12 9.59
C PRO A 405 -11.12 21.12 8.45
N ALA A 406 -10.14 20.23 8.22
CA ALA A 406 -10.31 19.09 7.33
C ALA A 406 -11.05 17.92 8.02
N LEU A 407 -11.02 17.88 9.35
CA LEU A 407 -11.64 16.88 10.20
C LEU A 407 -12.34 17.56 11.38
N TYR A 408 -13.64 17.31 11.52
CA TYR A 408 -14.45 17.75 12.66
C TYR A 408 -14.59 16.59 13.64
N LEU A 409 -13.99 16.71 14.83
CA LEU A 409 -13.97 15.64 15.83
C LEU A 409 -15.23 15.61 16.71
N ASP A 410 -15.56 14.43 17.22
CA ASP A 410 -16.54 14.28 18.30
C ASP A 410 -16.03 14.98 19.58
N GLN A 411 -16.91 15.75 20.23
CA GLN A 411 -16.57 16.55 21.41
C GLN A 411 -16.22 15.74 22.65
N HIS A 412 -16.89 14.61 22.85
CA HIS A 412 -16.83 13.86 24.09
C HIS A 412 -15.87 12.69 24.00
N ASN A 413 -15.72 12.11 22.80
CA ASN A 413 -14.89 10.94 22.61
C ASN A 413 -14.19 10.96 21.24
N PRO A 414 -13.19 11.85 21.02
CA PRO A 414 -12.54 12.00 19.72
C PRO A 414 -11.76 10.74 19.28
N LEU A 415 -11.34 9.92 20.23
CA LEU A 415 -10.61 8.67 20.00
C LEU A 415 -11.30 7.51 20.73
N SER A 416 -11.51 6.38 20.07
CA SER A 416 -12.03 5.18 20.73
C SER A 416 -11.35 3.91 20.25
N ILE A 417 -11.36 2.87 21.09
CA ILE A 417 -10.96 1.52 20.69
C ILE A 417 -12.11 0.91 19.86
N ASP A 418 -11.76 0.22 18.79
CA ASP A 418 -12.70 -0.49 17.92
C ASP A 418 -12.13 -1.87 17.62
N GLU A 419 -12.86 -2.93 17.98
CA GLU A 419 -12.42 -4.32 17.76
C GLU A 419 -12.30 -4.68 16.26
N GLY A 420 -13.00 -3.95 15.39
CA GLY A 420 -12.94 -4.11 13.94
C GLY A 420 -11.80 -3.36 13.26
N LEU A 421 -11.06 -2.51 13.99
CA LEU A 421 -9.92 -1.75 13.46
C LEU A 421 -8.64 -2.12 14.20
N ILE A 422 -7.54 -2.22 13.44
CA ILE A 422 -6.22 -2.41 14.04
C ILE A 422 -5.74 -1.12 14.72
N ASP A 423 -6.07 0.02 14.13
CA ASP A 423 -5.75 1.35 14.62
C ASP A 423 -6.83 1.88 15.58
N VAL A 424 -6.51 2.93 16.33
CA VAL A 424 -7.53 3.68 17.07
C VAL A 424 -8.57 4.24 16.10
N ARG A 425 -9.84 4.24 16.51
CA ARG A 425 -10.91 4.89 15.76
C ARG A 425 -10.85 6.39 16.02
N ILE A 426 -10.81 7.18 14.95
CA ILE A 426 -10.93 8.64 14.99
C ILE A 426 -12.41 8.99 14.81
N ASN A 427 -13.06 9.38 15.91
CA ASN A 427 -14.48 9.75 15.90
C ASN A 427 -14.62 11.19 15.42
N GLY A 428 -15.27 11.34 14.26
CA GLY A 428 -15.43 12.61 13.60
C GLY A 428 -15.85 12.45 12.15
N GLN A 429 -16.06 13.58 11.48
CA GLN A 429 -16.46 13.68 10.09
C GLN A 429 -15.42 14.45 9.28
N LEU A 430 -15.05 13.90 8.13
CA LEU A 430 -14.18 14.59 7.18
C LEU A 430 -14.98 15.70 6.48
N ALA A 431 -14.34 16.83 6.23
CA ALA A 431 -14.89 17.90 5.42
C ALA A 431 -15.04 17.46 3.94
N ASN A 432 -15.86 18.17 3.18
CA ASN A 432 -15.82 18.04 1.71
C ASN A 432 -14.57 18.75 1.15
N PRO A 433 -13.97 18.20 0.07
CA PRO A 433 -12.94 18.91 -0.68
C PRO A 433 -13.54 20.17 -1.34
N ASP A 434 -12.69 21.18 -1.54
CA ASP A 434 -13.04 22.40 -2.26
C ASP A 434 -12.90 22.22 -3.78
N LEU A 435 -12.25 21.13 -4.22
CA LEU A 435 -11.93 20.83 -5.62
C LEU A 435 -11.25 22.04 -6.27
N THR A 436 -10.19 22.51 -5.61
CA THR A 436 -9.38 23.64 -6.08
C THR A 436 -8.56 23.28 -7.31
N ASN A 437 -8.09 22.04 -7.35
CA ASN A 437 -7.46 21.44 -8.51
C ASN A 437 -8.55 20.83 -9.40
N PRO A 438 -8.75 21.32 -10.65
CA PRO A 438 -9.81 20.82 -11.53
C PRO A 438 -9.65 19.33 -11.86
N LYS A 439 -8.42 18.79 -11.81
CA LYS A 439 -8.16 17.36 -12.01
C LYS A 439 -8.80 16.47 -10.94
N ASN A 440 -8.98 16.97 -9.73
CA ASN A 440 -9.71 16.25 -8.68
C ASN A 440 -11.20 16.11 -9.06
N ALA A 441 -11.80 17.14 -9.67
CA ALA A 441 -13.16 17.04 -10.20
C ALA A 441 -13.24 16.11 -11.42
N ALA A 442 -12.23 16.15 -12.31
CA ALA A 442 -12.13 15.24 -13.46
C ALA A 442 -12.08 13.78 -13.00
N ALA A 443 -11.26 13.48 -11.99
CA ALA A 443 -11.11 12.15 -11.43
C ALA A 443 -12.43 11.63 -10.85
N LEU A 444 -13.10 12.41 -9.99
CA LEU A 444 -14.40 12.03 -9.41
C LEU A 444 -15.48 11.82 -10.48
N LEU A 445 -15.56 12.71 -11.48
CA LEU A 445 -16.51 12.54 -12.59
C LEU A 445 -16.20 11.28 -13.42
N SER A 446 -14.91 11.00 -13.63
CA SER A 446 -14.49 9.79 -14.35
C SER A 446 -14.85 8.51 -13.60
N ILE A 447 -14.66 8.49 -12.28
CA ILE A 447 -15.10 7.37 -11.42
C ILE A 447 -16.61 7.18 -11.53
N ALA A 448 -17.38 8.28 -11.49
CA ALA A 448 -18.84 8.20 -11.59
C ALA A 448 -19.28 7.56 -12.91
N LEU A 449 -18.68 7.97 -14.03
CA LEU A 449 -18.94 7.40 -15.35
C LEU A 449 -18.57 5.92 -15.41
N LEU A 450 -17.34 5.55 -15.05
CA LEU A 450 -16.87 4.17 -15.11
C LEU A 450 -17.70 3.23 -14.23
N VAL A 451 -17.97 3.62 -12.98
CA VAL A 451 -18.72 2.78 -12.03
C VAL A 451 -20.17 2.63 -12.49
N SER A 452 -20.84 3.72 -12.92
CA SER A 452 -22.24 3.63 -13.38
C SER A 452 -22.38 2.76 -14.64
N GLU A 453 -21.55 3.00 -15.65
CA GLU A 453 -21.55 2.21 -16.89
C GLU A 453 -21.28 0.72 -16.59
N GLN A 454 -20.30 0.42 -15.72
CA GLN A 454 -20.03 -0.96 -15.33
C GLN A 454 -21.20 -1.60 -14.60
N MET A 455 -21.86 -0.90 -13.66
CA MET A 455 -23.02 -1.49 -12.95
C MET A 455 -24.22 -1.71 -13.88
N ILE A 456 -24.48 -0.80 -14.81
CA ILE A 456 -25.56 -0.98 -15.80
C ILE A 456 -25.28 -2.21 -16.66
N ILE A 457 -24.06 -2.36 -17.16
CA ILE A 457 -23.71 -3.44 -18.09
C ILE A 457 -23.55 -4.78 -17.38
N GLU A 458 -22.70 -4.84 -16.36
CA GLU A 458 -22.31 -6.09 -15.70
C GLU A 458 -23.44 -6.66 -14.81
N GLN A 459 -24.32 -5.81 -14.29
CA GLN A 459 -25.36 -6.23 -13.35
C GLN A 459 -26.76 -6.10 -13.97
N LEU A 460 -27.18 -4.89 -14.35
CA LEU A 460 -28.56 -4.66 -14.75
C LEU A 460 -28.90 -5.31 -16.11
N LEU A 461 -28.05 -5.12 -17.12
CA LEU A 461 -28.24 -5.70 -18.46
C LEU A 461 -28.08 -7.22 -18.47
N ARG A 462 -27.11 -7.74 -17.72
CA ARG A 462 -26.97 -9.20 -17.50
C ARG A 462 -28.27 -9.78 -16.96
N ASP A 463 -28.79 -9.18 -15.89
CA ASP A 463 -29.99 -9.66 -15.21
C ASP A 463 -31.26 -9.49 -16.05
N ALA A 464 -31.32 -8.50 -16.95
CA ALA A 464 -32.41 -8.34 -17.90
C ALA A 464 -32.52 -9.51 -18.89
N VAL A 465 -31.43 -10.23 -19.18
CA VAL A 465 -31.49 -11.44 -20.01
C VAL A 465 -31.92 -12.65 -19.20
N LEU A 466 -31.53 -12.73 -17.93
CA LEU A 466 -31.75 -13.90 -17.08
C LEU A 466 -33.12 -13.95 -16.43
N TYR A 467 -33.64 -12.80 -16.04
CA TYR A 467 -34.83 -12.70 -15.22
C TYR A 467 -36.01 -12.07 -15.95
N GLU A 468 -37.19 -12.29 -15.39
CA GLU A 468 -38.44 -11.69 -15.86
C GLU A 468 -38.50 -10.20 -15.49
N ASP A 469 -39.48 -9.52 -16.08
CA ASP A 469 -39.61 -8.07 -15.98
C ASP A 469 -39.85 -7.61 -14.53
N GLU A 470 -40.37 -8.44 -13.61
CA GLU A 470 -40.55 -8.08 -12.20
C GLU A 470 -39.23 -7.98 -11.40
N HIS A 471 -38.10 -8.48 -11.92
CA HIS A 471 -36.85 -8.47 -11.19
C HIS A 471 -36.35 -7.02 -10.94
N PRO A 472 -35.90 -6.67 -9.72
CA PRO A 472 -35.58 -5.28 -9.36
C PRO A 472 -34.56 -4.61 -10.29
N ASN A 473 -33.53 -5.35 -10.72
CA ASN A 473 -32.52 -4.83 -11.63
C ASN A 473 -33.07 -4.54 -13.03
N VAL A 474 -34.07 -5.30 -13.47
CA VAL A 474 -34.74 -5.14 -14.78
C VAL A 474 -35.64 -3.91 -14.76
N GLN A 475 -36.43 -3.75 -13.69
CA GLN A 475 -37.22 -2.55 -13.46
C GLN A 475 -36.35 -1.30 -13.37
N ALA A 476 -35.23 -1.37 -12.65
CA ALA A 476 -34.30 -0.26 -12.57
C ALA A 476 -33.68 0.07 -13.94
N LEU A 477 -33.30 -0.94 -14.74
CA LEU A 477 -32.80 -0.71 -16.09
C LEU A 477 -33.83 0.00 -16.97
N LYS A 478 -35.10 -0.44 -16.94
CA LYS A 478 -36.20 0.21 -17.68
C LYS A 478 -36.36 1.68 -17.25
N LEU A 479 -36.27 1.97 -15.96
CA LEU A 479 -36.33 3.35 -15.44
C LEU A 479 -35.12 4.20 -15.85
N ILE A 480 -33.93 3.62 -15.87
CA ILE A 480 -32.68 4.29 -16.26
C ILE A 480 -32.68 4.64 -17.76
N LEU A 481 -33.06 3.67 -18.59
CA LEU A 481 -33.13 3.86 -20.04
C LEU A 481 -34.30 4.76 -20.42
N ASN A 482 -35.46 4.59 -19.78
CA ASN A 482 -36.69 5.30 -20.08
C ASN A 482 -37.08 5.26 -21.58
N ASP A 483 -36.67 4.19 -22.27
CA ASP A 483 -36.97 3.87 -23.66
C ASP A 483 -37.13 2.35 -23.80
N GLU A 484 -38.37 1.89 -23.99
CA GLU A 484 -38.68 0.45 -24.10
C GLU A 484 -38.07 -0.17 -25.36
N ARG A 485 -37.95 0.58 -26.46
CA ARG A 485 -37.34 0.05 -27.70
C ARG A 485 -35.86 -0.16 -27.51
N LEU A 486 -35.18 0.79 -26.88
CA LEU A 486 -33.77 0.65 -26.54
C LEU A 486 -33.55 -0.51 -25.57
N PHE A 487 -34.38 -0.61 -24.53
CA PHE A 487 -34.33 -1.74 -23.58
C PHE A 487 -34.43 -3.09 -24.28
N LEU A 488 -35.44 -3.29 -25.13
CA LEU A 488 -35.63 -4.56 -25.85
C LEU A 488 -34.48 -4.86 -26.80
N ASN A 489 -33.98 -3.85 -27.52
CA ASN A 489 -32.85 -3.99 -28.44
C ASN A 489 -31.57 -4.39 -27.68
N LEU A 490 -31.25 -3.70 -26.59
CA LEU A 490 -30.07 -4.03 -25.77
C LEU A 490 -30.18 -5.43 -25.16
N ARG A 491 -31.37 -5.81 -24.66
CA ARG A 491 -31.63 -7.15 -24.12
C ARG A 491 -31.42 -8.23 -25.18
N GLU A 492 -31.91 -8.01 -26.41
CA GLU A 492 -31.73 -8.93 -27.53
C GLU A 492 -30.26 -9.05 -27.92
N GLN A 493 -29.55 -7.93 -28.12
CA GLN A 493 -28.13 -7.92 -28.45
C GLN A 493 -27.28 -8.67 -27.42
N VAL A 494 -27.51 -8.39 -26.13
CA VAL A 494 -26.79 -9.01 -25.01
C VAL A 494 -27.04 -10.52 -24.94
N SER A 495 -28.23 -11.00 -25.30
CA SER A 495 -28.56 -12.43 -25.28
C SER A 495 -27.73 -13.29 -26.24
N HIS A 496 -27.07 -12.67 -27.21
CA HIS A 496 -26.20 -13.33 -28.19
C HIS A 496 -24.71 -13.26 -27.85
N LEU A 497 -24.34 -12.62 -26.72
CA LEU A 497 -22.96 -12.47 -26.29
C LEU A 497 -22.45 -13.68 -25.49
N PRO A 498 -21.11 -13.81 -25.33
CA PRO A 498 -20.53 -14.88 -24.51
C PRO A 498 -21.17 -14.96 -23.13
N SER A 499 -21.46 -16.17 -22.65
CA SER A 499 -22.20 -16.40 -21.41
C SER A 499 -21.60 -17.53 -20.57
N ASN A 500 -21.89 -17.54 -19.27
CA ASN A 500 -21.60 -18.62 -18.33
C ASN A 500 -22.88 -19.08 -17.61
N GLU A 501 -22.74 -19.91 -16.56
CA GLU A 501 -23.87 -20.40 -15.76
C GLU A 501 -24.65 -19.29 -15.04
N SER A 502 -24.04 -18.12 -14.86
CA SER A 502 -24.65 -16.92 -14.27
C SER A 502 -25.09 -15.90 -15.32
N GLY A 503 -25.17 -16.29 -16.60
CA GLY A 503 -25.66 -15.45 -17.71
C GLY A 503 -24.60 -14.81 -18.58
N PRO A 504 -24.97 -13.80 -19.37
CA PRO A 504 -24.04 -13.09 -20.26
C PRO A 504 -22.88 -12.48 -19.49
N ILE A 505 -21.67 -12.66 -20.01
CA ILE A 505 -20.44 -12.07 -19.48
C ILE A 505 -20.29 -10.69 -20.11
N LEU A 506 -20.52 -9.65 -19.32
CA LEU A 506 -20.58 -8.26 -19.79
C LEU A 506 -19.67 -7.36 -18.95
N GLY A 507 -19.23 -6.27 -19.56
CA GLY A 507 -18.41 -5.26 -18.89
C GLY A 507 -17.70 -4.33 -19.86
N LEU A 508 -17.23 -3.21 -19.34
CA LEU A 508 -16.49 -2.19 -20.09
C LEU A 508 -15.17 -2.69 -20.69
N GLN A 509 -14.56 -3.69 -20.07
CA GLN A 509 -13.28 -4.26 -20.47
C GLN A 509 -13.37 -5.16 -21.71
N PHE A 510 -14.58 -5.53 -22.16
CA PHE A 510 -14.75 -6.49 -23.23
C PHE A 510 -14.97 -5.81 -24.60
N PRO A 511 -14.12 -6.08 -25.61
CA PRO A 511 -14.26 -5.48 -26.94
C PRO A 511 -15.61 -5.79 -27.61
N TYR A 512 -16.19 -6.96 -27.35
CA TYR A 512 -17.49 -7.34 -27.89
C TYR A 512 -18.68 -6.59 -27.25
N CYS A 513 -18.45 -5.84 -26.16
CA CYS A 513 -19.47 -4.98 -25.55
C CYS A 513 -19.44 -3.53 -26.08
N GLU A 514 -18.48 -3.17 -26.96
CA GLU A 514 -18.26 -1.78 -27.40
C GLU A 514 -19.49 -1.13 -28.04
N GLU A 515 -20.27 -1.87 -28.83
CA GLU A 515 -21.48 -1.36 -29.48
C GLU A 515 -22.58 -1.03 -28.45
N ILE A 516 -22.77 -1.89 -27.45
CA ILE A 516 -23.70 -1.64 -26.34
C ILE A 516 -23.27 -0.41 -25.56
N ILE A 517 -21.97 -0.27 -25.27
CA ILE A 517 -21.41 0.87 -24.56
C ILE A 517 -21.63 2.15 -25.37
N ALA A 518 -21.39 2.12 -26.69
CA ALA A 518 -21.63 3.26 -27.56
C ALA A 518 -23.08 3.74 -27.50
N HIS A 519 -24.05 2.82 -27.61
CA HIS A 519 -25.48 3.15 -27.49
C HIS A 519 -25.83 3.76 -26.13
N LEU A 520 -25.34 3.17 -25.04
CA LEU A 520 -25.57 3.72 -23.69
C LEU A 520 -24.98 5.12 -23.53
N ARG A 521 -23.78 5.35 -24.05
CA ARG A 521 -23.10 6.66 -23.97
C ARG A 521 -23.80 7.74 -24.77
N GLU A 522 -24.33 7.39 -25.94
CA GLU A 522 -25.13 8.29 -26.77
C GLU A 522 -26.44 8.64 -26.06
N GLU A 523 -27.19 7.64 -25.60
CA GLU A 523 -28.47 7.82 -24.91
C GLU A 523 -28.33 8.66 -23.63
N PHE A 524 -27.30 8.39 -22.82
CA PHE A 524 -27.05 9.11 -21.58
C PHE A 524 -26.36 10.47 -21.80
N GLY A 525 -25.93 10.78 -23.02
CA GLY A 525 -25.16 12.00 -23.32
C GLY A 525 -23.80 12.03 -22.60
N THR A 526 -23.23 10.88 -22.21
CA THR A 526 -21.97 10.84 -21.45
C THR A 526 -20.80 11.39 -22.23
N GLN A 527 -20.89 11.46 -23.56
CA GLN A 527 -19.89 12.13 -24.40
C GLN A 527 -19.71 13.60 -24.04
N HIS A 528 -20.77 14.29 -23.60
CA HIS A 528 -20.67 15.67 -23.11
C HIS A 528 -19.93 15.72 -21.77
N LEU A 529 -20.12 14.72 -20.90
CA LEU A 529 -19.40 14.61 -19.63
C LEU A 529 -17.92 14.27 -19.84
N ILE A 530 -17.60 13.40 -20.79
CA ILE A 530 -16.21 13.07 -21.16
C ILE A 530 -15.48 14.32 -21.69
N LYS A 531 -16.16 15.19 -22.45
CA LYS A 531 -15.61 16.50 -22.85
C LYS A 531 -15.32 17.40 -21.65
N ILE A 532 -16.22 17.44 -20.65
CA ILE A 532 -15.98 18.18 -19.40
C ILE A 532 -14.76 17.61 -18.65
N VAL A 533 -14.61 16.28 -18.58
CA VAL A 533 -13.41 15.65 -18.00
C VAL A 533 -12.16 16.12 -18.74
N HIS A 534 -12.18 16.18 -20.07
CA HIS A 534 -11.06 16.66 -20.86
C HIS A 534 -10.71 18.13 -20.58
N GLN A 535 -11.72 19.00 -20.50
CA GLN A 535 -11.55 20.40 -20.14
C GLN A 535 -10.95 20.56 -18.74
N LEU A 536 -11.44 19.79 -17.76
CA LEU A 536 -10.92 19.79 -16.39
C LEU A 536 -9.47 19.32 -16.31
N GLU A 537 -9.10 18.25 -17.03
CA GLU A 537 -7.72 17.74 -17.10
C GLU A 537 -6.75 18.78 -17.67
N ASN A 538 -7.21 19.55 -18.65
CA ASN A 538 -6.41 20.59 -19.32
C ASN A 538 -6.47 21.96 -18.62
N GLY A 539 -7.28 22.12 -17.56
CA GLY A 539 -7.48 23.39 -16.87
C GLY A 539 -8.19 24.45 -17.73
N GLU A 540 -9.00 24.02 -18.69
CA GLU A 540 -9.80 24.88 -19.55
C GLU A 540 -11.02 25.45 -18.81
N SER A 541 -11.56 26.57 -19.32
CA SER A 541 -12.81 27.13 -18.79
C SER A 541 -13.95 26.15 -19.05
N ILE A 542 -14.66 25.78 -17.99
CA ILE A 542 -15.84 24.91 -18.07
C ILE A 542 -17.04 25.79 -18.41
N ASP A 543 -17.62 25.59 -19.59
CA ASP A 543 -18.94 26.08 -19.92
C ASP A 543 -19.88 24.88 -20.06
N ILE A 544 -20.78 24.72 -19.09
CA ILE A 544 -21.70 23.58 -19.06
C ILE A 544 -22.89 23.91 -19.96
N ASP A 545 -22.86 23.35 -21.16
CA ASP A 545 -23.98 23.41 -22.08
C ASP A 545 -25.21 22.64 -21.53
N PRO A 546 -26.43 22.92 -22.04
CA PRO A 546 -27.64 22.25 -21.57
C PRO A 546 -27.61 20.72 -21.69
N ASP A 547 -26.92 20.17 -22.68
CA ASP A 547 -26.84 18.72 -22.89
C ASP A 547 -25.97 18.06 -21.81
N ALA A 548 -24.83 18.69 -21.47
CA ALA A 548 -23.98 18.29 -20.37
C ALA A 548 -24.68 18.41 -19.02
N LEU A 549 -25.48 19.45 -18.81
CA LEU A 549 -26.29 19.63 -17.60
C LEU A 549 -27.31 18.49 -17.44
N ASN A 550 -28.00 18.13 -18.53
CA ASN A 550 -28.94 17.02 -18.56
C ASN A 550 -28.25 15.68 -18.31
N ALA A 551 -27.08 15.46 -18.91
CA ALA A 551 -26.27 14.27 -18.69
C ALA A 551 -25.81 14.14 -17.23
N LEU A 552 -25.36 15.24 -16.60
CA LEU A 552 -25.00 15.26 -15.16
C LEU A 552 -26.19 14.89 -14.28
N LYS A 553 -27.36 15.47 -14.56
CA LYS A 553 -28.60 15.16 -13.84
C LYS A 553 -28.99 13.69 -14.00
N ARG A 554 -28.90 13.15 -15.22
CA ARG A 554 -29.20 11.75 -15.50
C ARG A 554 -28.23 10.82 -14.76
N LEU A 555 -26.93 11.11 -14.79
CA LEU A 555 -25.91 10.36 -14.06
C LEU A 555 -26.16 10.35 -12.55
N PHE A 556 -26.56 11.48 -11.96
CA PHE A 556 -26.93 11.55 -10.55
C PHE A 556 -28.14 10.66 -10.22
N ASN A 557 -29.19 10.69 -11.04
CA ASN A 557 -30.38 9.85 -10.85
C ASN A 557 -30.07 8.37 -11.03
N VAL A 558 -29.20 8.01 -11.98
CA VAL A 558 -28.68 6.64 -12.12
C VAL A 558 -27.99 6.21 -10.83
N GLY A 559 -27.16 7.08 -10.25
CA GLY A 559 -26.54 6.85 -8.95
C GLY A 559 -27.55 6.59 -7.83
N GLU A 560 -28.66 7.35 -7.77
CA GLU A 560 -29.72 7.13 -6.77
C GLU A 560 -30.40 5.77 -6.96
N LEU A 561 -30.74 5.40 -8.19
CA LEU A 561 -31.38 4.13 -8.50
C LEU A 561 -30.48 2.95 -8.18
N LEU A 562 -29.20 2.99 -8.58
CA LEU A 562 -28.23 1.95 -8.23
C LEU A 562 -28.07 1.82 -6.71
N GLN A 563 -28.08 2.93 -5.98
CA GLN A 563 -27.94 2.91 -4.52
C GLN A 563 -29.15 2.31 -3.80
N GLN A 564 -30.33 2.26 -4.43
CA GLN A 564 -31.55 1.65 -3.89
C GLN A 564 -31.61 0.12 -4.07
N LEU A 565 -30.84 -0.44 -5.00
CA LEU A 565 -30.86 -1.88 -5.30
C LEU A 565 -29.92 -2.65 -4.38
N GLU A 566 -30.40 -3.66 -3.66
CA GLU A 566 -29.58 -4.41 -2.69
C GLU A 566 -28.28 -4.97 -3.30
N GLN A 567 -28.32 -5.40 -4.56
CA GLN A 567 -27.20 -6.06 -5.22
C GLN A 567 -26.10 -5.11 -5.68
N THR A 568 -26.41 -3.84 -5.99
CA THR A 568 -25.44 -2.83 -6.44
C THR A 568 -25.18 -1.75 -5.40
N SER A 569 -26.01 -1.65 -4.36
CA SER A 569 -25.94 -0.65 -3.31
C SER A 569 -24.70 -0.80 -2.45
N ALA A 570 -24.04 0.33 -2.20
CA ALA A 570 -22.95 0.42 -1.23
C ALA A 570 -23.43 0.79 0.19
N SER A 571 -24.74 0.82 0.44
CA SER A 571 -25.33 1.24 1.72
C SER A 571 -24.88 0.39 2.91
N LYS A 572 -24.68 -0.93 2.72
CA LYS A 572 -24.15 -1.84 3.75
C LYS A 572 -22.74 -1.44 4.23
N ALA A 573 -21.99 -0.69 3.40
CA ALA A 573 -20.68 -0.14 3.76
C ALA A 573 -20.76 1.31 4.28
N HIS A 574 -21.96 1.85 4.52
CA HIS A 574 -22.20 3.27 4.85
C HIS A 574 -21.67 4.24 3.79
N SER A 575 -21.70 3.84 2.51
CA SER A 575 -21.34 4.68 1.37
C SER A 575 -22.60 5.17 0.66
N ARG A 576 -22.58 6.42 0.17
CA ARG A 576 -23.60 7.01 -0.71
C ARG A 576 -23.45 6.57 -2.18
N GLY A 577 -22.53 5.64 -2.45
CA GLY A 577 -22.21 5.18 -3.79
C GLY A 577 -21.60 6.29 -4.64
N ILE A 578 -21.92 6.28 -5.93
CA ILE A 578 -21.42 7.24 -6.92
C ILE A 578 -21.75 8.70 -6.53
N ASN A 579 -22.91 8.92 -5.93
CA ASN A 579 -23.37 10.25 -5.56
C ASN A 579 -22.58 10.88 -4.41
N GLY A 580 -21.77 10.09 -3.69
CA GLY A 580 -20.88 10.59 -2.64
C GLY A 580 -19.95 11.69 -3.13
N GLY A 581 -19.24 11.46 -4.24
CA GLY A 581 -18.38 12.48 -4.86
C GLY A 581 -19.02 13.25 -6.00
N LEU A 582 -19.95 12.66 -6.76
CA LEU A 582 -20.62 13.35 -7.87
C LEU A 582 -21.39 14.59 -7.38
N SER A 583 -22.01 14.53 -6.19
CA SER A 583 -22.70 15.68 -5.61
C SER A 583 -21.77 16.89 -5.39
N VAL A 584 -20.54 16.64 -4.94
CA VAL A 584 -19.51 17.68 -4.72
C VAL A 584 -19.02 18.24 -6.06
N VAL A 585 -18.85 17.39 -7.08
CA VAL A 585 -18.54 17.83 -8.44
C VAL A 585 -19.65 18.73 -8.98
N ILE A 586 -20.91 18.30 -8.92
CA ILE A 586 -22.07 19.09 -9.39
C ILE A 586 -22.16 20.42 -8.61
N GLN A 587 -21.93 20.41 -7.29
CA GLN A 587 -21.90 21.65 -6.50
C GLN A 587 -20.85 22.64 -7.03
N LYS A 588 -19.69 22.15 -7.45
CA LYS A 588 -18.59 22.97 -7.97
C LYS A 588 -18.86 23.49 -9.38
N ILE A 589 -19.26 22.61 -10.29
CA ILE A 589 -19.31 22.94 -11.73
C ILE A 589 -20.71 23.38 -12.18
N ALA A 590 -21.78 22.91 -11.52
CA ALA A 590 -23.17 23.22 -11.84
C ALA A 590 -24.00 23.57 -10.57
N PRO A 591 -23.70 24.68 -9.86
CA PRO A 591 -24.33 24.98 -8.56
C PRO A 591 -25.86 25.08 -8.59
N SER A 592 -26.43 25.54 -9.71
CA SER A 592 -27.89 25.63 -9.89
C SER A 592 -28.54 24.24 -9.92
N LEU A 593 -27.92 23.27 -10.60
CA LEU A 593 -28.38 21.88 -10.62
C LEU A 593 -28.22 21.24 -9.24
N TYR A 594 -27.11 21.51 -8.54
CA TYR A 594 -26.93 21.04 -7.17
C TYR A 594 -28.08 21.47 -6.26
N LYS A 595 -28.50 22.75 -6.32
CA LYS A 595 -29.65 23.24 -5.56
C LYS A 595 -30.95 22.52 -5.92
N GLU A 596 -31.17 22.22 -7.19
CA GLU A 596 -32.35 21.46 -7.63
C GLU A 596 -32.38 20.04 -7.04
N LEU A 597 -31.24 19.35 -7.06
CA LEU A 597 -31.10 17.97 -6.59
C LEU A 597 -31.10 17.86 -5.05
N SER A 598 -30.55 18.86 -4.35
CA SER A 598 -30.39 18.84 -2.89
C SER A 598 -31.72 18.82 -2.12
N TYR A 599 -32.83 19.27 -2.73
CA TYR A 599 -34.17 19.16 -2.11
C TYR A 599 -34.69 17.71 -2.01
N ARG A 600 -34.02 16.74 -2.65
CA ARG A 600 -34.43 15.33 -2.65
C ARG A 600 -33.59 14.43 -1.74
N VAL A 601 -32.47 14.92 -1.23
CA VAL A 601 -31.57 14.16 -0.36
C VAL A 601 -31.77 14.64 1.08
N PRO A 602 -32.17 13.77 2.03
CA PRO A 602 -32.13 14.12 3.45
C PRO A 602 -30.71 14.52 3.82
N CYS A 603 -30.49 15.77 4.16
CA CYS A 603 -29.30 16.17 4.89
C CYS A 603 -29.42 15.57 6.28
N ASP A 604 -28.83 14.38 6.50
CA ASP A 604 -28.42 13.95 7.84
C ASP A 604 -27.20 14.78 8.26
N LEU A 605 -27.42 16.08 8.41
CA LEU A 605 -26.59 16.99 9.18
C LEU A 605 -27.40 17.34 10.42
N THR A 606 -27.67 16.35 11.26
CA THR A 606 -28.10 16.63 12.63
C THR A 606 -26.91 17.23 13.37
N ASP A 607 -27.12 18.45 13.85
CA ASP A 607 -26.43 19.18 14.91
C ASP A 607 -25.74 18.28 15.95
N TYR A 608 -24.56 17.77 15.63
CA TYR A 608 -23.56 17.52 16.65
C TYR A 608 -22.84 18.84 16.83
N ALA A 609 -22.69 19.29 18.07
CA ALA A 609 -21.82 20.41 18.35
C ALA A 609 -20.40 19.97 17.92
N LEU A 610 -19.94 20.45 16.76
CA LEU A 610 -18.65 20.11 16.17
C LEU A 610 -17.74 21.30 16.41
N ILE A 611 -16.64 21.11 17.15
CA ILE A 611 -15.69 22.20 17.42
C ILE A 611 -14.60 22.12 16.35
N PRO A 612 -14.15 23.26 15.78
CA PRO A 612 -12.82 23.32 15.17
C PRO A 612 -11.77 22.85 16.18
N ILE A 613 -10.64 22.34 15.71
CA ILE A 613 -9.56 21.84 16.57
C ILE A 613 -9.09 22.97 17.50
N GLU A 614 -9.56 23.00 18.75
CA GLU A 614 -9.01 23.93 19.74
C GLU A 614 -7.62 23.47 20.15
N SER A 615 -6.66 24.38 20.04
CA SER A 615 -5.23 24.14 20.19
C SER A 615 -4.74 23.91 21.63
N ASN A 616 -5.62 23.64 22.59
CA ASN A 616 -5.21 23.42 23.99
C ASN A 616 -6.22 22.55 24.74
N LYS A 617 -5.89 21.26 24.94
CA LYS A 617 -6.29 20.46 26.11
C LYS A 617 -5.51 19.14 26.13
N GLU A 618 -5.18 18.70 27.34
CA GLU A 618 -4.31 17.57 27.67
C GLU A 618 -4.59 16.31 26.83
N ASP A 619 -3.52 15.78 26.24
CA ASP A 619 -3.52 14.59 25.39
C ASP A 619 -3.99 13.36 26.19
N SER A 620 -5.19 12.87 25.89
CA SER A 620 -5.59 11.52 26.28
C SER A 620 -5.15 10.54 25.18
N SER A 621 -3.84 10.28 25.07
CA SER A 621 -3.41 9.05 24.42
C SER A 621 -4.04 7.89 25.17
N ILE A 622 -4.56 6.88 24.46
CA ILE A 622 -4.97 5.64 25.12
C ILE A 622 -3.67 4.90 25.44
N ASP A 623 -3.07 5.25 26.58
CA ASP A 623 -1.91 4.55 27.14
C ASP A 623 -2.34 3.15 27.55
N GLY A 624 -2.17 2.24 26.61
CA GLY A 624 -2.55 0.86 26.78
C GLY A 624 -2.11 0.06 25.57
N CYS A 625 -0.80 -0.14 25.43
CA CYS A 625 -0.31 -1.32 24.71
C CYS A 625 -0.53 -2.54 25.62
N PRO A 626 -1.52 -3.42 25.34
CA PRO A 626 -1.75 -4.60 26.18
C PRO A 626 -0.58 -5.61 26.06
N PHE A 627 0.31 -5.41 25.09
CA PHE A 627 1.42 -6.30 24.76
C PHE A 627 2.73 -5.96 25.49
N LEU A 628 2.87 -4.77 26.09
CA LEU A 628 4.03 -4.43 26.93
C LEU A 628 3.88 -4.92 28.38
N ASN A 629 2.66 -5.28 28.82
CA ASN A 629 2.43 -5.97 30.10
C ASN A 629 2.66 -7.49 30.01
N GLY A 630 3.68 -7.90 29.25
CA GLY A 630 4.16 -9.27 29.13
C GLY A 630 4.85 -9.81 30.38
N LYS A 631 4.24 -9.66 31.56
CA LYS A 631 4.43 -10.60 32.66
C LYS A 631 3.10 -11.30 32.86
N PHE A 632 2.94 -12.48 32.24
CA PHE A 632 1.89 -13.42 32.58
C PHE A 632 2.04 -13.83 34.05
N GLY A 633 1.47 -13.02 34.96
CA GLY A 633 1.10 -13.46 36.28
C GLY A 633 0.01 -14.51 36.12
N LYS A 634 0.28 -15.72 36.63
CA LYS A 634 -0.74 -16.76 36.80
C LYS A 634 -1.93 -16.18 37.56
N GLN A 635 -3.03 -15.93 36.87
CA GLN A 635 -4.35 -15.94 37.49
C GLN A 635 -5.18 -17.02 36.80
N ILE A 636 -5.30 -18.14 37.52
CA ILE A 636 -6.27 -19.18 37.24
C ILE A 636 -7.62 -18.59 37.65
N ASP A 637 -8.36 -18.04 36.70
CA ASP A 637 -9.79 -17.85 36.88
C ASP A 637 -10.53 -18.97 36.14
N LYS A 638 -11.05 -19.88 36.95
CA LYS A 638 -11.99 -20.92 36.55
C LYS A 638 -13.29 -20.24 36.13
N ASN A 639 -13.58 -20.16 34.84
CA ASN A 639 -14.95 -19.95 34.40
C ASN A 639 -15.73 -21.26 34.52
N HIS A 640 -16.57 -21.30 35.57
CA HIS A 640 -17.75 -22.15 35.60
C HIS A 640 -18.69 -21.75 34.45
N HIS A 641 -19.43 -22.73 33.93
CA HIS A 641 -20.44 -22.66 32.86
C HIS A 641 -19.96 -23.12 31.47
N LEU A 642 -19.85 -24.44 31.30
CA LEU A 642 -20.36 -25.16 30.12
C LEU A 642 -20.64 -26.63 30.53
N PRO A 643 -21.75 -27.26 30.08
CA PRO A 643 -22.11 -28.61 30.48
C PRO A 643 -21.15 -29.66 29.90
N LYS A 644 -20.84 -30.66 30.73
CA LYS A 644 -20.14 -31.89 30.36
C LYS A 644 -21.06 -32.75 29.49
N GLU A 645 -20.91 -32.72 28.18
CA GLU A 645 -21.37 -33.76 27.23
C GLU A 645 -21.04 -33.33 25.80
N ALA A 646 -19.74 -33.29 25.45
CA ALA A 646 -19.25 -33.32 24.06
C ALA A 646 -17.75 -33.67 23.98
N GLU A 647 -17.17 -34.26 25.02
CA GLU A 647 -15.88 -34.95 24.94
C GLU A 647 -16.17 -36.43 24.68
N GLN A 648 -16.27 -36.83 23.41
CA GLN A 648 -15.88 -38.15 22.88
C GLN A 648 -16.41 -38.36 21.44
N TYR A 649 -15.51 -38.87 20.58
CA TYR A 649 -15.65 -39.21 19.14
C TYR A 649 -15.64 -37.98 18.22
N GLU A 650 -14.77 -37.86 17.20
CA GLU A 650 -14.36 -38.87 16.24
C GLU A 650 -12.87 -38.79 15.81
N GLU A 651 -12.41 -39.96 15.37
CA GLU A 651 -11.07 -40.31 14.92
C GLU A 651 -10.60 -39.52 13.70
N LYS A 652 -9.32 -39.15 13.73
CA LYS A 652 -8.57 -38.65 12.57
C LYS A 652 -8.45 -39.75 11.52
N ASN A 653 -9.26 -39.68 10.46
CA ASN A 653 -8.89 -40.28 9.19
C ASN A 653 -7.96 -39.31 8.44
N GLU A 654 -6.70 -39.73 8.32
CA GLU A 654 -5.72 -39.16 7.41
C GLU A 654 -6.22 -39.30 5.97
N GLN A 655 -6.79 -38.23 5.41
CA GLN A 655 -6.78 -38.01 3.98
C GLN A 655 -5.60 -37.10 3.66
N THR A 656 -4.65 -37.67 2.92
CA THR A 656 -3.57 -36.99 2.23
C THR A 656 -4.14 -35.86 1.37
N VAL A 657 -4.09 -34.63 1.88
CA VAL A 657 -4.30 -33.43 1.07
C VAL A 657 -2.97 -33.11 0.40
N GLU A 658 -3.00 -33.17 -0.92
CA GLU A 658 -1.90 -32.82 -1.80
C GLU A 658 -1.32 -31.45 -1.42
N SER A 659 0.01 -31.43 -1.41
CA SER A 659 0.86 -30.28 -1.10
C SER A 659 0.45 -29.02 -1.89
N TRP A 660 0.36 -27.90 -1.16
CA TRP A 660 0.18 -26.52 -1.66
C TRP A 660 1.33 -26.04 -2.59
N CYS A 661 2.29 -26.89 -2.94
CA CYS A 661 3.39 -26.58 -3.86
C CYS A 661 3.03 -26.58 -5.36
N GLY A 662 1.77 -26.89 -5.73
CA GLY A 662 1.32 -26.87 -7.12
C GLY A 662 1.03 -25.49 -7.72
N PHE A 663 0.98 -24.42 -6.91
CA PHE A 663 0.57 -23.08 -7.38
C PHE A 663 1.73 -22.22 -7.90
N PHE A 664 2.99 -22.55 -7.57
CA PHE A 664 4.17 -21.77 -8.01
C PHE A 664 4.94 -22.40 -9.18
N THR A 665 4.45 -23.49 -9.78
CA THR A 665 5.20 -24.24 -10.82
C THR A 665 4.47 -24.42 -12.16
N LYS A 666 3.32 -23.79 -12.39
CA LYS A 666 2.71 -23.75 -13.73
C LYS A 666 2.48 -22.30 -14.14
N VAL A 667 3.03 -21.97 -15.32
CA VAL A 667 3.05 -20.66 -16.01
C VAL A 667 4.19 -19.73 -15.58
N VAL A 668 5.44 -20.06 -15.96
CA VAL A 668 6.18 -19.43 -17.09
C VAL A 668 7.37 -20.36 -17.46
N VAL A 669 7.07 -21.45 -18.14
CA VAL A 669 7.98 -22.08 -19.12
C VAL A 669 7.09 -22.58 -20.27
N THR A 670 6.90 -21.72 -21.27
CA THR A 670 6.77 -22.08 -22.70
C THR A 670 6.79 -20.78 -23.51
N THR A 671 7.99 -20.30 -23.78
CA THR A 671 8.41 -19.72 -25.09
C THR A 671 9.90 -19.38 -24.99
N GLY A 672 10.71 -20.43 -24.89
CA GLY A 672 12.13 -20.35 -25.22
C GLY A 672 12.38 -21.19 -26.47
N VAL A 673 13.05 -20.56 -27.44
CA VAL A 673 13.86 -21.18 -28.53
C VAL A 673 13.15 -21.54 -29.85
N ALA A 674 13.05 -20.54 -30.75
CA ALA A 674 13.38 -20.59 -32.19
C ALA A 674 13.24 -19.14 -32.72
N ALA A 675 14.20 -18.42 -33.31
CA ALA A 675 15.33 -18.84 -34.12
C ALA A 675 16.52 -17.87 -33.94
N ALA A 676 17.64 -18.40 -33.44
CA ALA A 676 18.96 -17.97 -33.88
C ALA A 676 19.41 -18.99 -34.92
N SER A 677 18.99 -18.81 -36.18
CA SER A 677 19.50 -19.58 -37.31
C SER A 677 20.51 -18.71 -38.05
N ILE A 678 21.76 -19.09 -37.84
CA ILE A 678 22.93 -18.90 -38.68
C ILE A 678 22.55 -18.61 -40.16
N TYR A 679 22.95 -17.44 -40.66
CA TYR A 679 23.08 -17.18 -42.10
C TYR A 679 24.53 -16.74 -42.38
N ILE A 680 25.41 -17.73 -42.46
CA ILE A 680 26.72 -17.63 -43.12
C ILE A 680 26.82 -18.84 -44.05
N GLY A 681 26.89 -18.57 -45.35
CA GLY A 681 27.04 -19.61 -46.36
C GLY A 681 26.79 -19.13 -47.79
N SER A 682 27.69 -18.27 -48.28
CA SER A 682 28.22 -18.25 -49.66
C SER A 682 27.28 -18.47 -50.86
N GLN A 683 27.16 -17.45 -51.72
CA GLN A 683 27.54 -17.45 -53.15
C GLN A 683 26.80 -16.32 -53.91
N ILE A 684 27.54 -15.32 -54.40
CA ILE A 684 27.82 -15.06 -55.83
C ILE A 684 28.54 -13.71 -55.93
N LEU A 685 29.76 -13.80 -56.49
CA LEU A 685 30.75 -12.79 -56.93
C LEU A 685 31.56 -12.04 -55.87
#